data_AF-A0A423FAY0-F1
#
_entry.id   AF-A0A423FAY0-F1
#
_cell.length_a   1.000
_cell.length_b   1.000
_cell.length_c   1.000
_cell.angle_alpha   90.00
_cell.angle_beta   90.00
_cell.angle_gamma   90.00
#
_symmetry.space_group_name_H-M   'P 1'
#
loop_
_entity.id
_entity.type
_entity.pdbx_description
1 polymer ?
#
loop_
_entity_poly.entity_id
_entity_poly.type
_entity_poly.pdbx_seq_one_letter_code
_entity_poly.pdbx_strand_id
1 'polypeptide(L)'
;MSLLSIGMSGLNAAQGSLSVLSNNIANVNTPGYSRQQTTQNASANNQYGGVFIGSGTTLADVRRIYNDFLGAAYQSSTALNSDAAAYAGQAAAIDKTLSDKTTGMSAALSAFFASLQTAAATPSDVSARQLLVTSAQTLSNRFNSISTQLTQQKETINGQLGTFSDQVNKLTSSIASLNSQITSAQGSSTSAPNNLLDARNEAVRSLNELIGVTATEKNGQFSITTGTGQSLVEGNIANTISAVPSKTDNSQYTIQLNMGDTPMDIGNVVSGGSIGGLLRYRSDALMPAINDLGRIAIATADSVNSQLGQGLDLNGDFGSSLFSDINSAAAISQRSQAASGNSVGSGNLNVTIADSSKLSTFDYKVTFTSGNQYNVLRSDGKAMGAFDTTTTPPPMIDGFTLALDGQGPMAAGDSFKVSPTATGASNIGISLKDPNKLAFAGPLAGNASKTNTGTGVFTQPTLTVPIDINGGAATAQLRTGIENSMPVKMVFGKPAADGTQPYTVNDAQGNPIGTGSIIPGQGNKITVNVPMRDASGALIPGKSFGFDTTVSGAPANGDSTTFSFNSGATSDGRNAQQLLGLQTKATVGAVDGNAGVSLVSANSRLVSQVGSKAAQANTDSAATGALLAANKAASNSVSQVNLDEEAGDMIKFQQYYTASSQIIKAAQETFSTLINAL
;
A
#
# COMPACT_ATOMS: atom_id res chain seq x y z
N MET A 1 1.46 -80.62 -19.09
CA MET A 1 0.61 -79.47 -18.68
C MET A 1 1.42 -78.18 -18.68
N SER A 2 1.88 -77.68 -19.84
CA SER A 2 2.78 -76.50 -19.92
C SER A 2 2.32 -75.46 -20.96
N LEU A 3 1.83 -75.89 -22.13
CA LEU A 3 1.35 -74.96 -23.18
C LEU A 3 0.07 -74.21 -22.78
N LEU A 4 -0.88 -74.89 -22.11
CA LEU A 4 -2.12 -74.27 -21.66
C LEU A 4 -1.87 -73.18 -20.60
N SER A 5 -0.92 -73.38 -19.68
CA SER A 5 -0.56 -72.40 -18.65
C SER A 5 0.20 -71.20 -19.23
N ILE A 6 1.09 -71.43 -20.20
CA ILE A 6 1.79 -70.36 -20.93
C ILE A 6 0.78 -69.53 -21.74
N GLY A 7 -0.14 -70.19 -22.46
CA GLY A 7 -1.21 -69.51 -23.20
C GLY A 7 -2.14 -68.71 -22.29
N MET A 8 -2.57 -69.27 -21.16
CA MET A 8 -3.45 -68.59 -20.20
C MET A 8 -2.78 -67.41 -19.51
N SER A 9 -1.50 -67.54 -19.13
CA SER A 9 -0.74 -66.46 -18.49
C SER A 9 -0.48 -65.30 -19.46
N GLY A 10 -0.11 -65.58 -20.72
CA GLY A 10 0.01 -64.57 -21.78
C GLY A 10 -1.31 -63.88 -22.11
N LEU A 11 -2.42 -64.63 -22.14
CA LEU A 11 -3.76 -64.08 -22.38
C LEU A 11 -4.18 -63.12 -21.26
N ASN A 12 -3.99 -63.50 -20.00
CA ASN A 12 -4.29 -62.65 -18.84
C ASN A 12 -3.41 -61.38 -18.81
N ALA A 13 -2.12 -61.49 -19.16
CA ALA A 13 -1.22 -60.33 -19.23
C ALA A 13 -1.64 -59.36 -20.34
N ALA A 14 -2.03 -59.87 -21.52
CA ALA A 14 -2.55 -59.05 -22.61
C ALA A 14 -3.88 -58.38 -22.26
N GLN A 15 -4.80 -59.09 -21.61
CA GLN A 15 -6.07 -58.53 -21.13
C GLN A 15 -5.85 -57.41 -20.11
N GLY A 16 -4.98 -57.62 -19.12
CA GLY A 16 -4.63 -56.58 -18.15
C GLY A 16 -4.01 -55.35 -18.79
N SER A 17 -3.13 -55.55 -19.79
CA SER A 17 -2.52 -54.45 -20.55
C SER A 17 -3.56 -53.66 -21.37
N LEU A 18 -4.53 -54.34 -21.99
CA LEU A 18 -5.66 -53.70 -22.68
C LEU A 18 -6.56 -52.91 -21.71
N SER A 19 -6.76 -53.39 -20.48
CA SER A 19 -7.53 -52.67 -19.46
C SER A 19 -6.83 -51.38 -19.02
N VAL A 20 -5.50 -51.42 -18.79
CA VAL A 20 -4.72 -50.22 -18.44
C VAL A 20 -4.73 -49.21 -19.60
N LEU A 21 -4.55 -49.69 -20.83
CA LEU A 21 -4.64 -48.86 -22.03
C LEU A 21 -6.01 -48.20 -22.20
N SER A 22 -7.09 -48.97 -21.98
CA SER A 22 -8.45 -48.44 -21.99
C SER A 22 -8.66 -47.38 -20.92
N ASN A 23 -8.06 -47.57 -19.74
CA ASN A 23 -8.09 -46.60 -18.65
C ASN A 23 -7.33 -45.31 -19.00
N ASN A 24 -6.16 -45.42 -19.66
CA ASN A 24 -5.40 -44.27 -20.15
C ASN A 24 -6.23 -43.46 -21.15
N ILE A 25 -6.81 -44.12 -22.16
CA ILE A 25 -7.62 -43.47 -23.19
C ILE A 25 -8.85 -42.80 -22.57
N ALA A 26 -9.53 -43.46 -21.63
CA ALA A 26 -10.71 -42.90 -20.97
C ALA A 26 -10.39 -41.64 -20.14
N ASN A 27 -9.15 -41.53 -19.62
CA ASN A 27 -8.73 -40.44 -18.76
C ASN A 27 -7.76 -39.44 -19.42
N VAL A 28 -7.59 -39.49 -20.75
CA VAL A 28 -6.69 -38.59 -21.50
C VAL A 28 -6.96 -37.09 -21.24
N ASN A 29 -8.22 -36.74 -20.97
CA ASN A 29 -8.67 -35.38 -20.70
C ASN A 29 -8.87 -35.09 -19.20
N THR A 30 -8.60 -36.04 -18.31
CA THR A 30 -8.72 -35.86 -16.87
C THR A 30 -7.52 -35.02 -16.37
N PRO A 31 -7.73 -33.84 -15.75
CA PRO A 31 -6.62 -33.03 -15.24
C PRO A 31 -5.77 -33.78 -14.23
N GLY A 32 -4.44 -33.66 -14.35
CA GLY A 32 -3.49 -34.32 -13.45
C GLY A 32 -3.32 -35.82 -13.67
N TYR A 33 -4.08 -36.44 -14.59
CA TYR A 33 -3.92 -37.87 -14.92
C TYR A 33 -2.58 -38.12 -15.59
N SER A 34 -1.88 -39.14 -15.11
CA SER A 34 -0.61 -39.58 -15.66
C SER A 34 -0.76 -40.95 -16.31
N ARG A 35 -0.18 -41.10 -17.50
CA ARG A 35 -0.16 -42.35 -18.27
C ARG A 35 0.35 -43.49 -17.40
N GLN A 36 -0.36 -44.61 -17.44
CA GLN A 36 0.01 -45.83 -16.73
C GLN A 36 0.61 -46.84 -17.70
N GLN A 37 1.67 -47.52 -17.27
CA GLN A 37 2.36 -48.54 -18.07
C GLN A 37 2.42 -49.85 -17.29
N THR A 38 2.05 -50.93 -17.98
CA THR A 38 2.19 -52.30 -17.48
C THR A 38 3.62 -52.80 -17.63
N THR A 39 4.17 -53.40 -16.57
CA THR A 39 5.42 -54.16 -16.62
C THR A 39 5.10 -55.65 -16.49
N GLN A 40 5.71 -56.48 -17.32
CA GLN A 40 5.56 -57.93 -17.27
C GLN A 40 6.87 -58.58 -16.81
N ASN A 41 6.77 -59.63 -15.99
CA ASN A 41 7.91 -60.45 -15.60
C ASN A 41 7.72 -61.88 -16.10
N ALA A 42 8.81 -62.51 -16.51
CA ALA A 42 8.81 -63.93 -16.81
C ALA A 42 8.46 -64.74 -15.55
N SER A 43 7.53 -65.68 -15.69
CA SER A 43 7.19 -66.64 -14.63
C SER A 43 8.36 -67.58 -14.36
N ALA A 44 8.43 -68.16 -13.15
CA ALA A 44 9.53 -69.05 -12.74
C ALA A 44 9.78 -70.19 -13.75
N ASN A 45 11.05 -70.52 -13.98
CA ASN A 45 11.44 -71.58 -14.91
C ASN A 45 11.16 -72.97 -14.32
N ASN A 46 10.66 -73.88 -15.15
CA ASN A 46 10.55 -75.29 -14.82
C ASN A 46 11.77 -76.04 -15.40
N GLN A 47 12.40 -76.87 -14.58
CA GLN A 47 13.55 -77.68 -15.00
C GLN A 47 13.07 -78.99 -15.61
N TYR A 48 13.41 -79.21 -16.88
CA TYR A 48 13.13 -80.45 -17.61
C TYR A 48 14.44 -81.01 -18.15
N GLY A 49 14.86 -82.18 -17.64
CA GLY A 49 16.01 -82.93 -18.19
C GLY A 49 17.32 -82.14 -18.29
N GLY A 50 17.60 -81.23 -17.35
CA GLY A 50 18.80 -80.39 -17.35
C GLY A 50 18.67 -79.04 -18.07
N VAL A 51 17.55 -78.75 -18.72
CA VAL A 51 17.27 -77.47 -19.41
C VAL A 51 16.15 -76.71 -18.68
N PHE A 52 16.28 -75.39 -18.60
CA PHE A 52 15.26 -74.50 -18.03
C PHE A 52 14.30 -74.03 -19.12
N ILE A 53 13.00 -74.30 -18.94
CA ILE A 53 11.94 -73.83 -19.84
C ILE A 53 11.04 -72.86 -19.04
N GLY A 54 10.80 -71.67 -19.59
CA GLY A 54 9.93 -70.67 -18.98
C GLY A 54 8.47 -71.12 -18.88
N SER A 55 7.78 -70.72 -17.81
CA SER A 55 6.37 -71.11 -17.58
C SER A 55 5.34 -70.05 -18.01
N GLY A 56 5.77 -68.99 -18.71
CA GLY A 56 4.92 -67.92 -19.22
C GLY A 56 5.32 -66.56 -18.66
N THR A 57 4.35 -65.64 -18.56
CA THR A 57 4.53 -64.26 -18.08
C THR A 57 3.44 -63.86 -17.11
N THR A 58 3.73 -62.97 -16.16
CA THR A 58 2.72 -62.35 -15.30
C THR A 58 2.79 -60.84 -15.38
N LEU A 59 1.65 -60.19 -15.15
CA LEU A 59 1.62 -58.75 -14.93
C LEU A 59 2.28 -58.46 -13.57
N ALA A 60 3.45 -57.83 -13.59
CA ALA A 60 4.26 -57.58 -12.41
C ALA A 60 3.84 -56.32 -11.67
N ASP A 61 3.57 -55.24 -12.44
CA ASP A 61 3.18 -53.96 -11.87
C ASP A 61 2.48 -53.07 -12.91
N VAL A 62 1.68 -52.12 -12.42
CA VAL A 62 1.15 -50.99 -13.19
C VAL A 62 1.71 -49.72 -12.57
N ARG A 63 2.66 -49.11 -13.25
CA ARG A 63 3.34 -47.90 -12.76
C ARG A 63 2.87 -46.67 -13.51
N ARG A 64 2.77 -45.56 -12.79
CA ARG A 64 2.58 -44.24 -13.37
C ARG A 64 3.86 -43.74 -14.04
N ILE A 65 3.76 -43.20 -15.26
CA ILE A 65 4.84 -42.45 -15.90
C ILE A 65 4.79 -41.01 -15.38
N TYR A 66 5.71 -40.66 -14.48
CA TYR A 66 5.76 -39.36 -13.84
C TYR A 66 7.21 -38.97 -13.53
N ASN A 67 7.51 -37.68 -13.62
CA ASN A 67 8.82 -37.13 -13.26
C ASN A 67 8.63 -36.15 -12.09
N ASP A 68 9.21 -36.50 -10.93
CA ASP A 68 9.05 -35.72 -9.70
C ASP A 68 9.62 -34.30 -9.83
N PHE A 69 10.74 -34.13 -10.55
CA PHE A 69 11.37 -32.82 -10.75
C PHE A 69 10.49 -31.91 -11.61
N LEU A 70 9.94 -32.42 -12.72
CA LEU A 70 9.05 -31.65 -13.59
C LEU A 70 7.73 -31.32 -12.87
N GLY A 71 7.21 -32.27 -12.08
CA GLY A 71 6.04 -32.04 -11.24
C GLY A 71 6.25 -30.95 -10.20
N ALA A 72 7.38 -30.98 -9.49
CA ALA A 72 7.75 -29.94 -8.52
C ALA A 72 7.96 -28.58 -9.19
N ALA A 73 8.63 -28.54 -10.36
CA ALA A 73 8.80 -27.31 -11.14
C ALA A 73 7.45 -26.75 -11.62
N TYR A 74 6.53 -27.61 -12.05
CA TYR A 74 5.17 -27.20 -12.45
C TYR A 74 4.39 -26.62 -11.27
N GLN A 75 4.41 -27.28 -10.11
CA GLN A 75 3.76 -26.80 -8.88
C GLN A 75 4.35 -25.45 -8.40
N SER A 76 5.67 -25.32 -8.36
CA SER A 76 6.35 -24.08 -7.97
C SER A 76 6.03 -22.92 -8.92
N SER A 77 6.09 -23.16 -10.24
CA SER A 77 5.70 -22.13 -11.23
C SER A 77 4.22 -21.78 -11.18
N THR A 78 3.34 -22.69 -10.74
CA THR A 78 1.92 -22.40 -10.50
C THR A 78 1.77 -21.37 -9.39
N ALA A 79 2.44 -21.58 -8.26
CA ALA A 79 2.41 -20.63 -7.15
C ALA A 79 2.99 -19.26 -7.52
N LEU A 80 4.12 -19.22 -8.24
CA LEU A 80 4.71 -17.96 -8.70
C LEU A 80 3.79 -17.20 -9.65
N ASN A 81 3.16 -17.90 -10.58
CA ASN A 81 2.24 -17.26 -11.53
C ASN A 81 0.97 -16.74 -10.86
N SER A 82 0.36 -17.51 -9.95
CA SER A 82 -0.84 -17.06 -9.24
C SER A 82 -0.56 -15.86 -8.33
N ASP A 83 0.63 -15.78 -7.71
CA ASP A 83 1.08 -14.60 -6.96
C ASP A 83 1.17 -13.36 -7.86
N ALA A 84 1.93 -13.47 -8.95
CA ALA A 84 2.12 -12.35 -9.88
C ALA A 84 0.81 -11.90 -10.52
N ALA A 85 -0.07 -12.83 -10.90
CA ALA A 85 -1.38 -12.54 -11.47
C ALA A 85 -2.32 -11.85 -10.45
N ALA A 86 -2.35 -12.32 -9.20
CA ALA A 86 -3.15 -11.71 -8.15
C ALA A 86 -2.67 -10.27 -7.85
N TYR A 87 -1.36 -10.05 -7.76
CA TYR A 87 -0.80 -8.71 -7.61
C TYR A 87 -1.17 -7.81 -8.81
N ALA A 88 -0.90 -8.27 -10.04
CA ALA A 88 -1.09 -7.50 -11.26
C ALA A 88 -2.56 -7.05 -11.43
N GLY A 89 -3.51 -7.95 -11.16
CA GLY A 89 -4.94 -7.63 -11.21
C GLY A 89 -5.34 -6.50 -10.26
N GLN A 90 -4.78 -6.48 -9.05
CA GLN A 90 -5.06 -5.42 -8.06
C GLN A 90 -4.33 -4.11 -8.38
N ALA A 91 -3.07 -4.17 -8.81
CA ALA A 91 -2.27 -3.00 -9.14
C ALA A 91 -2.82 -2.26 -10.37
N ALA A 92 -3.29 -2.98 -11.39
CA ALA A 92 -3.93 -2.38 -12.55
C ALA A 92 -5.21 -1.61 -12.19
N ALA A 93 -5.94 -2.05 -11.15
CA ALA A 93 -7.15 -1.37 -10.70
C ALA A 93 -6.84 0.01 -10.08
N ILE A 94 -5.82 0.12 -9.22
CA ILE A 94 -5.40 1.44 -8.69
C ILE A 94 -4.82 2.30 -9.79
N ASP A 95 -3.93 1.76 -10.63
CA ASP A 95 -3.29 2.53 -11.70
C ASP A 95 -4.34 3.21 -12.58
N LYS A 96 -5.38 2.48 -12.98
CA LYS A 96 -6.51 3.03 -13.74
C LYS A 96 -7.21 4.18 -13.01
N THR A 97 -7.45 4.06 -11.70
CA THR A 97 -8.09 5.11 -10.89
C THR A 97 -7.24 6.37 -10.77
N LEU A 98 -5.93 6.22 -10.60
CA LEU A 98 -5.01 7.33 -10.35
C LEU A 98 -4.54 8.02 -11.65
N SER A 99 -4.37 7.27 -12.74
CA SER A 99 -3.82 7.75 -14.01
C SER A 99 -4.87 8.32 -14.99
N ASP A 100 -6.16 8.28 -14.64
CA ASP A 100 -7.23 8.81 -15.49
C ASP A 100 -7.04 10.31 -15.77
N LYS A 101 -6.93 10.70 -17.04
CA LYS A 101 -6.58 12.07 -17.43
C LYS A 101 -7.69 13.10 -17.20
N THR A 102 -8.94 12.63 -17.15
CA THR A 102 -10.14 13.46 -17.09
C THR A 102 -10.63 13.65 -15.66
N THR A 103 -10.64 12.56 -14.91
CA THR A 103 -11.20 12.51 -13.57
C THR A 103 -10.10 12.45 -12.52
N GLY A 104 -8.87 12.04 -12.88
CA GLY A 104 -7.74 11.88 -11.97
C GLY A 104 -7.39 13.14 -11.17
N MET A 105 -6.62 12.94 -10.09
CA MET A 105 -6.26 13.99 -9.14
C MET A 105 -5.52 15.17 -9.80
N SER A 106 -4.71 14.91 -10.84
CA SER A 106 -4.00 15.95 -11.59
C SER A 106 -4.95 16.97 -12.23
N ALA A 107 -6.08 16.51 -12.78
CA ALA A 107 -7.08 17.38 -13.40
C ALA A 107 -7.78 18.26 -12.36
N ALA A 108 -8.15 17.68 -11.22
CA ALA A 108 -8.78 18.41 -10.11
C ALA A 108 -7.84 19.48 -9.50
N LEU A 109 -6.56 19.14 -9.27
CA LEU A 109 -5.55 20.09 -8.80
C LEU A 109 -5.33 21.22 -9.81
N SER A 110 -5.25 20.90 -11.10
CA SER A 110 -5.06 21.90 -12.15
C SER A 110 -6.25 22.86 -12.24
N ALA A 111 -7.48 22.34 -12.14
CA ALA A 111 -8.70 23.15 -12.12
C ALA A 111 -8.77 24.07 -10.89
N PHE A 112 -8.36 23.59 -9.70
CA PHE A 112 -8.28 24.40 -8.49
C PHE A 112 -7.29 25.55 -8.63
N PHE A 113 -6.07 25.30 -9.12
CA PHE A 113 -5.09 26.37 -9.31
C PHE A 113 -5.47 27.35 -10.43
N ALA A 114 -6.15 26.88 -11.48
CA ALA A 114 -6.66 27.75 -12.54
C ALA A 114 -7.77 28.69 -12.02
N SER A 115 -8.71 28.19 -11.20
CA SER A 115 -9.73 29.05 -10.59
C SER A 115 -9.13 29.98 -9.54
N LEU A 116 -8.10 29.55 -8.81
CA LEU A 116 -7.34 30.41 -7.90
C LEU A 116 -6.62 31.52 -8.66
N GLN A 117 -6.03 31.24 -9.82
CA GLN A 117 -5.38 32.24 -10.66
C GLN A 117 -6.38 33.29 -11.15
N THR A 118 -7.56 32.87 -11.60
CA THR A 118 -8.65 33.78 -11.98
C THR A 118 -9.08 34.65 -10.79
N ALA A 119 -9.33 34.05 -9.63
CA ALA A 119 -9.74 34.77 -8.43
C ALA A 119 -8.65 35.72 -7.90
N ALA A 120 -7.37 35.36 -8.05
CA ALA A 120 -6.22 36.19 -7.67
C ALA A 120 -6.00 37.38 -8.62
N ALA A 121 -6.39 37.25 -9.90
CA ALA A 121 -6.32 38.32 -10.88
C ALA A 121 -7.43 39.37 -10.67
N THR A 122 -8.59 38.96 -10.16
CA THR A 122 -9.72 39.84 -9.84
C THR A 122 -10.22 39.63 -8.40
N PRO A 123 -9.47 40.10 -7.38
CA PRO A 123 -9.77 39.81 -5.98
C PRO A 123 -11.11 40.33 -5.47
N SER A 124 -11.73 41.31 -6.13
CA SER A 124 -13.04 41.86 -5.76
C SER A 124 -14.22 41.10 -6.40
N ASP A 125 -13.98 40.19 -7.34
CA ASP A 125 -15.03 39.47 -8.05
C ASP A 125 -15.55 38.28 -7.22
N VAL A 126 -16.79 38.40 -6.73
CA VAL A 126 -17.47 37.38 -5.94
C VAL A 126 -17.74 36.11 -6.75
N SER A 127 -18.01 36.22 -8.05
CA SER A 127 -18.22 35.05 -8.92
C SER A 127 -16.93 34.25 -9.11
N ALA A 128 -15.79 34.92 -9.29
CA ALA A 128 -14.49 34.25 -9.36
C ALA A 128 -14.11 33.56 -8.03
N ARG A 129 -14.40 34.20 -6.90
CA ARG A 129 -14.24 33.61 -5.55
C ARG A 129 -15.14 32.39 -5.34
N GLN A 130 -16.40 32.48 -5.75
CA GLN A 130 -17.34 31.36 -5.65
C GLN A 130 -16.89 30.17 -6.50
N LEU A 131 -16.36 30.42 -7.71
CA LEU A 131 -15.78 29.38 -8.56
C LEU A 131 -14.59 28.69 -7.89
N LEU A 132 -13.74 29.43 -7.17
CA LEU A 132 -12.64 28.85 -6.39
C LEU A 132 -13.16 27.94 -5.27
N VAL A 133 -14.15 28.38 -4.48
CA VAL A 133 -14.76 27.56 -3.41
C VAL A 133 -15.36 26.27 -4.00
N THR A 134 -16.07 26.36 -5.12
CA THR A 134 -16.61 25.20 -5.84
C THR A 134 -15.49 24.27 -6.34
N SER A 135 -14.41 24.81 -6.89
CA SER A 135 -13.25 24.02 -7.33
C SER A 135 -12.56 23.32 -6.16
N ALA A 136 -12.45 23.98 -5.01
CA ALA A 136 -11.92 23.39 -3.78
C ALA A 136 -12.80 22.24 -3.27
N GLN A 137 -14.13 22.38 -3.36
CA GLN A 137 -15.07 21.31 -3.03
C GLN A 137 -14.90 20.10 -3.97
N THR A 138 -14.78 20.34 -5.28
CA THR A 138 -14.51 19.28 -6.26
C THR A 138 -13.19 18.56 -5.97
N LEU A 139 -12.15 19.30 -5.60
CA LEU A 139 -10.85 18.74 -5.22
C LEU A 139 -10.98 17.84 -3.97
N SER A 140 -11.60 18.32 -2.90
CA SER A 140 -11.84 17.53 -1.67
C SER A 140 -12.66 16.27 -1.97
N ASN A 141 -13.73 16.39 -2.76
CA ASN A 141 -14.55 15.25 -3.15
C ASN A 141 -13.74 14.21 -3.94
N ARG A 142 -12.78 14.65 -4.76
CA ARG A 142 -11.91 13.72 -5.50
C ARG A 142 -10.95 12.98 -4.58
N PHE A 143 -10.35 13.66 -3.59
CA PHE A 143 -9.53 13.00 -2.56
C PHE A 143 -10.34 11.93 -1.82
N ASN A 144 -11.54 12.30 -1.35
CA ASN A 144 -12.44 11.39 -0.64
C ASN A 144 -12.82 10.19 -1.51
N SER A 145 -13.16 10.42 -2.79
CA SER A 145 -13.56 9.35 -3.71
C SER A 145 -12.43 8.34 -3.98
N ILE A 146 -11.21 8.83 -4.22
CA ILE A 146 -10.04 7.94 -4.40
C ILE A 146 -9.76 7.21 -3.09
N SER A 147 -9.79 7.90 -1.95
CA SER A 147 -9.58 7.28 -0.63
C SER A 147 -10.59 6.17 -0.34
N THR A 148 -11.88 6.38 -0.63
CA THR A 148 -12.91 5.36 -0.50
C THR A 148 -12.62 4.16 -1.39
N GLN A 149 -12.19 4.37 -2.63
CA GLN A 149 -11.86 3.28 -3.54
C GLN A 149 -10.66 2.45 -3.07
N LEU A 150 -9.61 3.10 -2.56
CA LEU A 150 -8.44 2.42 -1.99
C LEU A 150 -8.82 1.62 -0.72
N THR A 151 -9.62 2.20 0.17
CA THR A 151 -10.11 1.51 1.37
C THR A 151 -11.02 0.34 1.00
N GLN A 152 -11.90 0.48 0.00
CA GLN A 152 -12.74 -0.61 -0.48
C GLN A 152 -11.90 -1.78 -1.01
N GLN A 153 -10.79 -1.49 -1.69
CA GLN A 153 -9.87 -2.53 -2.15
C GLN A 153 -9.20 -3.25 -0.98
N LYS A 154 -8.83 -2.52 0.08
CA LYS A 154 -8.32 -3.12 1.33
C LYS A 154 -9.34 -4.11 1.92
N GLU A 155 -10.61 -3.74 2.01
CA GLU A 155 -11.66 -4.64 2.51
C GLU A 155 -11.93 -5.83 1.57
N THR A 156 -11.86 -5.62 0.25
CA THR A 156 -11.93 -6.72 -0.73
C THR A 156 -10.80 -7.72 -0.51
N ILE A 157 -9.57 -7.26 -0.26
CA ILE A 157 -8.43 -8.14 0.06
C ILE A 157 -8.71 -8.91 1.35
N ASN A 158 -9.19 -8.27 2.41
CA ASN A 158 -9.53 -8.96 3.66
C ASN A 158 -10.55 -10.10 3.43
N GLY A 159 -11.61 -9.85 2.65
CA GLY A 159 -12.60 -10.87 2.28
C GLY A 159 -12.04 -11.98 1.39
N GLN A 160 -11.16 -11.65 0.44
CA GLN A 160 -10.48 -12.62 -0.41
C GLN A 160 -9.55 -13.52 0.40
N LEU A 161 -8.79 -12.97 1.36
CA LEU A 161 -7.93 -13.75 2.25
C LEU A 161 -8.73 -14.75 3.08
N GLY A 162 -9.92 -14.37 3.57
CA GLY A 162 -10.84 -15.29 4.24
C GLY A 162 -11.30 -16.43 3.33
N THR A 163 -11.78 -16.08 2.14
CA THR A 163 -12.26 -17.06 1.15
C THR A 163 -11.17 -18.03 0.72
N PHE A 164 -9.95 -17.52 0.45
CA PHE A 164 -8.82 -18.37 0.07
C PHE A 164 -8.33 -19.22 1.24
N SER A 165 -8.39 -18.74 2.47
CA SER A 165 -8.07 -19.55 3.66
C SER A 165 -9.01 -20.76 3.79
N ASP A 166 -10.31 -20.56 3.56
CA ASP A 166 -11.29 -21.65 3.58
C ASP A 166 -11.05 -22.67 2.46
N GLN A 167 -10.66 -22.21 1.27
CA GLN A 167 -10.31 -23.09 0.16
C GLN A 167 -9.03 -23.87 0.43
N VAL A 168 -8.01 -23.23 1.03
CA VAL A 168 -6.80 -23.91 1.51
C VAL A 168 -7.15 -25.02 2.49
N ASN A 169 -8.01 -24.74 3.49
CA ASN A 169 -8.43 -25.73 4.48
C ASN A 169 -9.16 -26.94 3.87
N LYS A 170 -9.96 -26.72 2.82
CA LYS A 170 -10.61 -27.81 2.07
C LYS A 170 -9.58 -28.67 1.31
N LEU A 171 -8.61 -28.04 0.66
CA LEU A 171 -7.56 -28.74 -0.08
C LEU A 171 -6.61 -29.50 0.85
N THR A 172 -6.18 -28.91 1.97
CA THR A 172 -5.33 -29.60 2.95
C THR A 172 -6.05 -30.81 3.57
N SER A 173 -7.34 -30.68 3.87
CA SER A 173 -8.17 -31.79 4.34
C SER A 173 -8.33 -32.89 3.29
N SER A 174 -8.53 -32.52 2.02
CA SER A 174 -8.60 -33.47 0.91
C SER A 174 -7.29 -34.23 0.73
N ILE A 175 -6.15 -33.54 0.82
CA ILE A 175 -4.81 -34.15 0.73
C ILE A 175 -4.57 -35.10 1.90
N ALA A 176 -4.92 -34.73 3.13
CA ALA A 176 -4.80 -35.61 4.29
C ALA A 176 -5.67 -36.88 4.14
N SER A 177 -6.89 -36.74 3.60
CA SER A 177 -7.76 -37.88 3.27
C SER A 177 -7.13 -38.78 2.19
N LEU A 178 -6.58 -38.18 1.13
CA LEU A 178 -5.88 -38.91 0.07
C LEU A 178 -4.65 -39.65 0.61
N ASN A 179 -3.89 -39.05 1.52
CA ASN A 179 -2.76 -39.72 2.17
C ASN A 179 -3.21 -40.95 2.97
N SER A 180 -4.34 -40.85 3.69
CA SER A 180 -4.93 -41.99 4.40
C SER A 180 -5.37 -43.10 3.43
N GLN A 181 -6.04 -42.73 2.33
CA GLN A 181 -6.47 -43.68 1.29
C GLN A 181 -5.29 -44.35 0.59
N ILE A 182 -4.22 -43.60 0.26
CA ILE A 182 -2.99 -44.12 -0.34
C ILE A 182 -2.35 -45.13 0.61
N THR A 183 -2.16 -44.76 1.88
CA THR A 183 -1.56 -45.65 2.88
C THR A 183 -2.37 -46.93 3.06
N SER A 184 -3.71 -46.81 3.10
CA SER A 184 -4.63 -47.95 3.24
C SER A 184 -4.65 -48.86 2.01
N ALA A 185 -4.62 -48.27 0.81
CA ALA A 185 -4.66 -49.02 -0.45
C ALA A 185 -3.31 -49.69 -0.76
N GLN A 186 -2.20 -49.05 -0.39
CA GLN A 186 -0.86 -49.57 -0.64
C GLN A 186 -0.54 -50.74 0.32
N GLY A 187 -0.95 -50.66 1.58
CA GLY A 187 -0.88 -51.78 2.53
C GLY A 187 0.49 -52.46 2.57
N SER A 188 0.52 -53.79 2.42
CA SER A 188 1.75 -54.58 2.18
C SER A 188 1.96 -54.90 0.68
N SER A 189 1.13 -54.34 -0.19
CA SER A 189 1.20 -54.59 -1.63
C SER A 189 2.37 -53.82 -2.26
N THR A 190 2.95 -54.39 -3.31
CA THR A 190 4.04 -53.78 -4.07
C THR A 190 3.57 -52.76 -5.12
N SER A 191 2.25 -52.66 -5.37
CA SER A 191 1.69 -51.80 -6.42
C SER A 191 1.09 -50.52 -5.85
N ALA A 192 1.49 -49.38 -6.41
CA ALA A 192 1.05 -48.07 -5.94
C ALA A 192 -0.37 -47.72 -6.46
N PRO A 193 -1.22 -47.08 -5.64
CA PRO A 193 -2.54 -46.64 -6.08
C PRO A 193 -2.44 -45.37 -6.95
N ASN A 194 -2.09 -45.54 -8.23
CA ASN A 194 -1.74 -44.46 -9.16
C ASN A 194 -2.78 -43.33 -9.24
N ASN A 195 -4.08 -43.65 -9.31
CA ASN A 195 -5.13 -42.64 -9.40
C ASN A 195 -5.20 -41.74 -8.15
N LEU A 196 -4.92 -42.30 -6.96
CA LEU A 196 -4.90 -41.52 -5.71
C LEU A 196 -3.66 -40.62 -5.65
N LEU A 197 -2.52 -41.09 -6.17
CA LEU A 197 -1.30 -40.29 -6.29
C LEU A 197 -1.47 -39.12 -7.28
N ASP A 198 -2.21 -39.33 -8.39
CA ASP A 198 -2.56 -38.26 -9.34
C ASP A 198 -3.51 -37.24 -8.69
N ALA A 199 -4.57 -37.71 -8.04
CA ALA A 199 -5.50 -36.83 -7.32
C ALA A 199 -4.80 -36.00 -6.23
N ARG A 200 -3.84 -36.60 -5.50
CA ARG A 200 -3.03 -35.90 -4.51
C ARG A 200 -2.17 -34.83 -5.16
N ASN A 201 -1.48 -35.15 -6.24
CA ASN A 201 -0.61 -34.21 -6.95
C ASN A 201 -1.40 -33.03 -7.54
N GLU A 202 -2.61 -33.29 -8.06
CA GLU A 202 -3.50 -32.24 -8.59
C GLU A 202 -4.06 -31.36 -7.45
N ALA A 203 -4.39 -31.94 -6.30
CA ALA A 203 -4.79 -31.18 -5.12
C ALA A 203 -3.65 -30.29 -4.60
N VAL A 204 -2.40 -30.76 -4.61
CA VAL A 204 -1.20 -29.96 -4.26
C VAL A 204 -0.98 -28.84 -5.28
N ARG A 205 -1.17 -29.10 -6.57
CA ARG A 205 -1.09 -28.07 -7.62
C ARG A 205 -2.14 -26.98 -7.42
N SER A 206 -3.38 -27.38 -7.14
CA SER A 206 -4.49 -26.46 -6.84
C SER A 206 -4.24 -25.68 -5.56
N LEU A 207 -3.63 -26.30 -4.55
CA LEU A 207 -3.22 -25.62 -3.32
C LEU A 207 -2.18 -24.53 -3.62
N ASN A 208 -1.21 -24.83 -4.49
CA ASN A 208 -0.22 -23.86 -4.94
C ASN A 208 -0.80 -22.66 -5.70
N GLU A 209 -2.00 -22.75 -6.29
CA GLU A 209 -2.68 -21.57 -6.86
C GLU A 209 -3.09 -20.56 -5.77
N LEU A 210 -3.33 -21.03 -4.55
CA LEU A 210 -3.80 -20.21 -3.42
C LEU A 210 -2.67 -19.77 -2.50
N ILE A 211 -1.76 -20.69 -2.16
CA ILE A 211 -0.65 -20.46 -1.22
C ILE A 211 0.58 -21.25 -1.65
N GLY A 212 1.75 -20.62 -1.66
CA GLY A 212 2.99 -21.30 -2.00
C GLY A 212 3.36 -22.38 -0.98
N VAL A 213 3.40 -23.62 -1.44
CA VAL A 213 3.71 -24.80 -0.62
C VAL A 213 4.69 -25.74 -1.32
N THR A 214 5.46 -26.46 -0.51
CA THR A 214 6.36 -27.51 -0.97
C THR A 214 5.89 -28.85 -0.42
N ALA A 215 5.74 -29.83 -1.31
CA ALA A 215 5.46 -31.20 -0.93
C ALA A 215 6.79 -31.96 -0.73
N THR A 216 6.91 -32.67 0.40
CA THR A 216 8.05 -33.54 0.68
C THR A 216 7.56 -34.91 1.13
N GLU A 217 8.25 -35.96 0.70
CA GLU A 217 7.95 -37.33 1.13
C GLU A 217 9.19 -37.91 1.81
N LYS A 218 9.06 -38.31 3.08
CA LYS A 218 10.16 -38.87 3.88
C LYS A 218 9.68 -40.09 4.66
N ASN A 219 10.39 -41.20 4.54
CA ASN A 219 10.05 -42.47 5.20
C ASN A 219 8.61 -42.95 4.92
N GLY A 220 8.08 -42.67 3.73
CA GLY A 220 6.69 -43.00 3.35
C GLY A 220 5.62 -42.05 3.92
N GLN A 221 6.02 -41.01 4.66
CA GLN A 221 5.12 -39.97 5.14
C GLN A 221 5.19 -38.74 4.23
N PHE A 222 4.04 -38.39 3.65
CA PHE A 222 3.88 -37.20 2.82
C PHE A 222 3.53 -35.99 3.69
N SER A 223 4.26 -34.89 3.52
CA SER A 223 4.03 -33.63 4.21
C SER A 223 4.00 -32.46 3.24
N ILE A 224 3.22 -31.44 3.61
CA ILE A 224 3.13 -30.16 2.89
C ILE A 224 3.52 -29.06 3.86
N THR A 225 4.53 -28.30 3.48
CA THR A 225 5.00 -27.14 4.25
C THR A 225 4.89 -25.86 3.44
N THR A 226 4.70 -24.73 4.11
CA THR A 226 4.87 -23.41 3.51
C THR A 226 6.36 -23.11 3.33
N GLY A 227 6.71 -22.07 2.55
CA GLY A 227 8.10 -21.72 2.23
C GLY A 227 9.04 -21.54 3.44
N THR A 228 8.52 -21.17 4.60
CA THR A 228 9.28 -21.03 5.86
C THR A 228 9.25 -22.24 6.78
N GLY A 229 8.67 -23.35 6.33
CA GLY A 229 8.73 -24.66 7.01
C GLY A 229 7.55 -25.00 7.90
N GLN A 230 6.51 -24.17 7.98
CA GLN A 230 5.31 -24.51 8.76
C GLN A 230 4.48 -25.58 8.04
N SER A 231 4.09 -26.63 8.76
CA SER A 231 3.35 -27.78 8.20
C SER A 231 1.85 -27.47 8.08
N LEU A 232 1.32 -27.60 6.86
CA LEU A 232 -0.13 -27.57 6.60
C LEU A 232 -0.74 -28.98 6.57
N VAL A 233 0.04 -29.97 6.13
CA VAL A 233 -0.35 -31.38 6.15
C VAL A 233 0.83 -32.20 6.62
N GLU A 234 0.62 -33.05 7.62
CA GLU A 234 1.60 -34.00 8.11
C GLU A 234 0.99 -35.40 8.12
N GLY A 235 1.33 -36.21 7.12
CA GLY A 235 0.69 -37.51 6.91
C GLY A 235 -0.82 -37.38 6.71
N ASN A 236 -1.59 -37.85 7.70
CA ASN A 236 -3.05 -37.83 7.69
C ASN A 236 -3.67 -36.69 8.52
N ILE A 237 -2.86 -35.79 9.06
CA ILE A 237 -3.32 -34.63 9.83
C ILE A 237 -3.22 -33.38 8.96
N ALA A 238 -4.32 -32.63 8.85
CA ALA A 238 -4.36 -31.31 8.20
C ALA A 238 -4.49 -30.22 9.27
N ASN A 239 -3.57 -29.26 9.26
CA ASN A 239 -3.69 -28.03 10.02
C ASN A 239 -4.53 -27.02 9.24
N THR A 240 -5.22 -26.14 9.96
CA THR A 240 -6.06 -25.10 9.34
C THR A 240 -5.40 -23.74 9.41
N ILE A 241 -5.68 -22.90 8.42
CA ILE A 241 -5.36 -21.48 8.46
C ILE A 241 -6.64 -20.65 8.59
N SER A 242 -6.52 -19.47 9.15
CA SER A 242 -7.60 -18.48 9.24
C SER A 242 -7.09 -17.10 8.87
N ALA A 243 -7.91 -16.34 8.14
CA ALA A 243 -7.67 -14.92 7.96
C ALA A 243 -8.28 -14.16 9.14
N VAL A 244 -7.44 -13.49 9.93
CA VAL A 244 -7.84 -12.79 11.15
C VAL A 244 -7.28 -11.36 11.15
N PRO A 245 -7.93 -10.39 11.80
CA PRO A 245 -7.35 -9.07 11.99
C PRO A 245 -5.94 -9.15 12.58
N SER A 246 -4.98 -8.45 12.00
CA SER A 246 -3.61 -8.41 12.52
C SER A 246 -3.60 -7.76 13.90
N LYS A 247 -2.81 -8.32 14.82
CA LYS A 247 -2.62 -7.73 16.16
C LYS A 247 -2.04 -6.31 16.11
N THR A 248 -1.36 -5.96 15.02
CA THR A 248 -0.71 -4.65 14.83
C THR A 248 -1.53 -3.67 14.00
N ASP A 249 -2.51 -4.15 13.23
CA ASP A 249 -3.44 -3.34 12.45
C ASP A 249 -4.76 -4.10 12.30
N ASN A 250 -5.72 -3.77 13.15
CA ASN A 250 -7.02 -4.45 13.16
C ASN A 250 -7.84 -4.23 11.87
N SER A 251 -7.43 -3.29 11.03
CA SER A 251 -8.08 -3.03 9.73
C SER A 251 -7.51 -3.88 8.59
N GLN A 252 -6.48 -4.68 8.85
CA GLN A 252 -5.84 -5.56 7.88
C GLN A 252 -5.85 -7.00 8.36
N TYR A 253 -6.25 -7.92 7.49
CA TYR A 253 -6.24 -9.34 7.82
C TYR A 253 -4.86 -9.93 7.58
N THR A 254 -4.35 -10.68 8.54
CA THR A 254 -3.19 -11.54 8.40
C THR A 254 -3.63 -13.00 8.30
N ILE A 255 -2.72 -13.87 7.86
CA ILE A 255 -2.96 -15.32 7.84
C ILE A 255 -2.39 -15.90 9.11
N GLN A 256 -3.23 -16.61 9.85
CA GLN A 256 -2.87 -17.33 11.06
C GLN A 256 -2.93 -18.83 10.79
N LEU A 257 -1.90 -19.56 11.21
CA LEU A 257 -1.89 -21.01 11.24
C LEU A 257 -2.36 -21.50 12.61
N ASN A 258 -3.36 -22.38 12.62
CA ASN A 258 -3.95 -22.95 13.82
C ASN A 258 -3.35 -24.34 14.04
N MET A 259 -2.31 -24.43 14.87
CA MET A 259 -1.69 -25.69 15.31
C MET A 259 -2.11 -25.99 16.76
N GLY A 260 -3.15 -26.81 16.94
CA GLY A 260 -3.71 -27.09 18.27
C GLY A 260 -4.18 -25.80 18.96
N ASP A 261 -3.78 -25.61 20.21
CA ASP A 261 -4.16 -24.44 21.02
C ASP A 261 -3.26 -23.20 20.80
N THR A 262 -2.19 -23.30 20.01
CA THR A 262 -1.24 -22.18 19.81
C THR A 262 -1.34 -21.62 18.39
N PRO A 263 -2.11 -20.53 18.18
CA PRO A 263 -2.15 -19.87 16.88
C PRO A 263 -0.84 -19.13 16.57
N MET A 264 -0.37 -19.25 15.33
CA MET A 264 0.84 -18.59 14.83
C MET A 264 0.52 -17.66 13.65
N ASP A 265 0.88 -16.38 13.75
CA ASP A 265 0.78 -15.44 12.61
C ASP A 265 1.86 -15.78 11.58
N ILE A 266 1.43 -16.07 10.36
CA ILE A 266 2.30 -16.41 9.23
C ILE A 266 2.20 -15.39 8.08
N GLY A 267 1.48 -14.27 8.23
CA GLY A 267 1.25 -13.32 7.13
C GLY A 267 2.53 -12.72 6.54
N ASN A 268 3.58 -12.55 7.35
CA ASN A 268 4.86 -11.98 6.90
C ASN A 268 5.78 -13.02 6.22
N VAL A 269 5.44 -14.31 6.30
CA VAL A 269 6.26 -15.41 5.77
C VAL A 269 5.58 -16.17 4.64
N VAL A 270 4.26 -16.04 4.51
CA VAL A 270 3.52 -16.58 3.38
C VAL A 270 3.97 -15.89 2.10
N SER A 271 4.38 -16.70 1.12
CA SER A 271 4.80 -16.27 -0.22
C SER A 271 4.21 -17.22 -1.25
N GLY A 272 4.04 -16.73 -2.48
CA GLY A 272 3.47 -17.52 -3.57
C GLY A 272 1.95 -17.74 -3.43
N GLY A 273 1.34 -18.12 -4.55
CA GLY A 273 -0.09 -18.26 -4.67
C GLY A 273 -0.82 -16.91 -4.58
N SER A 274 -2.14 -16.96 -4.75
CA SER A 274 -2.98 -15.77 -4.72
C SER A 274 -2.90 -15.01 -3.38
N ILE A 275 -2.78 -15.72 -2.25
CA ILE A 275 -2.63 -15.12 -0.92
C ILE A 275 -1.33 -14.30 -0.83
N GLY A 276 -0.20 -14.87 -1.26
CA GLY A 276 1.09 -14.17 -1.27
C GLY A 276 1.04 -12.90 -2.13
N GLY A 277 0.46 -13.00 -3.33
CA GLY A 277 0.29 -11.87 -4.24
C GLY A 277 -0.55 -10.73 -3.66
N LEU A 278 -1.66 -11.05 -2.98
CA LEU A 278 -2.52 -10.05 -2.32
C LEU A 278 -1.82 -9.38 -1.13
N LEU A 279 -1.10 -10.14 -0.30
CA LEU A 279 -0.37 -9.60 0.85
C LEU A 279 0.77 -8.68 0.39
N ARG A 280 1.54 -9.10 -0.63
CA ARG A 280 2.61 -8.32 -1.26
C ARG A 280 2.08 -7.04 -1.89
N TYR A 281 0.95 -7.13 -2.60
CA TYR A 281 0.29 -5.96 -3.17
C TYR A 281 -0.11 -4.93 -2.10
N ARG A 282 -0.68 -5.42 -0.98
CA ARG A 282 -1.10 -4.58 0.13
C ARG A 282 0.08 -3.82 0.73
N SER A 283 1.21 -4.49 0.99
CA SER A 283 2.40 -3.86 1.59
C SER A 283 3.12 -2.93 0.61
N ASP A 284 3.28 -3.32 -0.65
CA ASP A 284 4.21 -2.68 -1.57
C ASP A 284 3.60 -1.55 -2.39
N ALA A 285 2.27 -1.56 -2.56
CA ALA A 285 1.56 -0.62 -3.42
C ALA A 285 0.40 0.07 -2.71
N LEU A 286 -0.56 -0.70 -2.16
CA LEU A 286 -1.81 -0.12 -1.64
C LEU A 286 -1.58 0.80 -0.42
N MET A 287 -0.88 0.31 0.61
CA MET A 287 -0.65 1.10 1.83
C MET A 287 0.21 2.35 1.57
N PRO A 288 1.34 2.27 0.83
CA PRO A 288 2.08 3.46 0.41
C PRO A 288 1.23 4.45 -0.38
N ALA A 289 0.35 3.99 -1.28
CA ALA A 289 -0.52 4.86 -2.06
C ALA A 289 -1.57 5.58 -1.19
N ILE A 290 -2.16 4.90 -0.20
CA ILE A 290 -3.07 5.51 0.79
C ILE A 290 -2.33 6.61 1.57
N ASN A 291 -1.13 6.29 2.07
CA ASN A 291 -0.36 7.22 2.88
C ASN A 291 0.11 8.44 2.08
N ASP A 292 0.52 8.26 0.83
CA ASP A 292 0.96 9.38 -0.02
C ASP A 292 -0.21 10.26 -0.47
N LEU A 293 -1.35 9.65 -0.85
CA LEU A 293 -2.57 10.40 -1.18
C LEU A 293 -3.01 11.27 0.01
N GLY A 294 -3.03 10.67 1.21
CA GLY A 294 -3.41 11.39 2.42
C GLY A 294 -2.39 12.46 2.84
N ARG A 295 -1.09 12.23 2.58
CA ARG A 295 -0.04 13.23 2.77
C ARG A 295 -0.26 14.45 1.88
N ILE A 296 -0.56 14.24 0.60
CA ILE A 296 -0.84 15.31 -0.36
C ILE A 296 -2.09 16.09 0.08
N ALA A 297 -3.14 15.41 0.54
CA ALA A 297 -4.35 16.04 1.04
C ALA A 297 -4.07 16.94 2.26
N ILE A 298 -3.33 16.44 3.24
CA ILE A 298 -2.94 17.20 4.44
C ILE A 298 -2.09 18.41 4.05
N ALA A 299 -1.06 18.24 3.22
CA ALA A 299 -0.21 19.33 2.79
C ALA A 299 -0.99 20.38 1.98
N THR A 300 -1.98 19.97 1.18
CA THR A 300 -2.88 20.88 0.46
C THR A 300 -3.72 21.70 1.44
N ALA A 301 -4.40 21.02 2.38
CA ALA A 301 -5.27 21.68 3.35
C ALA A 301 -4.48 22.65 4.25
N ASP A 302 -3.35 22.19 4.79
CA ASP A 302 -2.50 22.97 5.67
C ASP A 302 -1.91 24.19 4.95
N SER A 303 -1.20 23.98 3.84
CA SER A 303 -0.52 25.09 3.14
C SER A 303 -1.49 26.17 2.65
N VAL A 304 -2.67 25.79 2.15
CA VAL A 304 -3.71 26.74 1.72
C VAL A 304 -4.32 27.45 2.91
N ASN A 305 -4.68 26.75 3.99
CA ASN A 305 -5.26 27.36 5.18
C ASN A 305 -4.29 28.29 5.88
N SER A 306 -3.05 27.87 6.11
CA SER A 306 -2.01 28.69 6.74
C SER A 306 -1.75 29.96 5.94
N GLN A 307 -1.74 29.88 4.59
CA GLN A 307 -1.53 31.04 3.74
C GLN A 307 -2.77 31.96 3.71
N LEU A 308 -4.00 31.42 3.67
CA LEU A 308 -5.22 32.23 3.80
C LEU A 308 -5.25 32.98 5.15
N GLY A 309 -4.79 32.35 6.23
CA GLY A 309 -4.71 32.98 7.54
C GLY A 309 -3.77 34.19 7.61
N GLN A 310 -2.85 34.34 6.66
CA GLN A 310 -1.95 35.51 6.58
C GLN A 310 -2.59 36.73 5.91
N GLY A 311 -3.80 36.60 5.33
CA GLY A 311 -4.46 37.68 4.59
C GLY A 311 -5.73 38.23 5.23
N LEU A 312 -6.33 39.21 4.56
CA LEU A 312 -7.65 39.75 4.88
C LEU A 312 -8.68 39.40 3.80
N ASP A 313 -9.90 39.16 4.26
CA ASP A 313 -11.07 38.87 3.44
C ASP A 313 -11.74 40.14 2.89
N LEU A 314 -12.87 40.01 2.17
CA LEU A 314 -13.58 41.19 1.62
C LEU A 314 -14.23 42.08 2.68
N ASN A 315 -14.45 41.56 3.89
CA ASN A 315 -15.01 42.31 5.01
C ASN A 315 -13.93 43.05 5.81
N GLY A 316 -12.65 42.84 5.48
CA GLY A 316 -11.51 43.38 6.22
C GLY A 316 -11.11 42.52 7.41
N ASP A 317 -11.69 41.33 7.57
CA ASP A 317 -11.38 40.39 8.63
C ASP A 317 -10.21 39.48 8.23
N PHE A 318 -9.43 39.01 9.21
CA PHE A 318 -8.42 37.98 8.95
C PHE A 318 -9.02 36.68 8.44
N GLY A 319 -8.30 36.03 7.53
CA GLY A 319 -8.76 34.82 6.86
C GLY A 319 -9.23 33.68 7.76
N SER A 320 -10.19 32.93 7.21
CA SER A 320 -10.71 31.68 7.77
C SER A 320 -10.28 30.48 6.92
N SER A 321 -10.24 29.29 7.53
CA SER A 321 -9.77 28.05 6.89
C SER A 321 -10.70 27.64 5.75
N LEU A 322 -10.15 27.46 4.54
CA LEU A 322 -10.87 26.94 3.39
C LEU A 322 -11.19 25.45 3.57
N PHE A 323 -10.16 24.67 3.90
CA PHE A 323 -10.27 23.25 4.18
C PHE A 323 -10.46 22.98 5.68
N SER A 324 -10.99 21.81 6.02
CA SER A 324 -11.08 21.33 7.42
C SER A 324 -9.71 21.35 8.11
N ASP A 325 -9.71 21.61 9.41
CA ASP A 325 -8.50 21.57 10.22
C ASP A 325 -7.89 20.17 10.24
N ILE A 326 -6.63 20.09 9.78
CA ILE A 326 -5.86 18.86 9.77
C ILE A 326 -5.65 18.31 11.18
N ASN A 327 -5.71 19.14 12.23
CA ASN A 327 -5.54 18.73 13.62
C ASN A 327 -6.84 18.82 14.44
N SER A 328 -7.99 18.65 13.79
CA SER A 328 -9.24 18.43 14.52
C SER A 328 -9.13 17.23 15.48
N ALA A 329 -9.86 17.26 16.60
CA ALA A 329 -9.82 16.19 17.61
C ALA A 329 -10.10 14.79 17.02
N ALA A 330 -10.98 14.72 16.02
CA ALA A 330 -11.25 13.49 15.28
C ALA A 330 -10.03 13.02 14.46
N ALA A 331 -9.37 13.94 13.73
CA ALA A 331 -8.18 13.59 12.95
C ALA A 331 -7.00 13.15 13.83
N ILE A 332 -6.79 13.81 14.97
CA ILE A 332 -5.71 13.48 15.93
C ILE A 332 -5.86 12.05 16.47
N SER A 333 -7.07 11.66 16.87
CA SER A 333 -7.35 10.36 17.47
C SER A 333 -7.36 9.21 16.45
N GLN A 334 -7.78 9.46 15.21
CA GLN A 334 -7.84 8.44 14.15
C GLN A 334 -6.46 7.99 13.63
N ARG A 335 -5.41 8.78 13.88
CA ARG A 335 -4.04 8.50 13.42
C ARG A 335 -3.30 7.46 14.25
N SER A 336 -3.83 7.08 15.42
CA SER A 336 -3.27 6.04 16.28
C SER A 336 -4.25 4.91 16.47
N GLN A 337 -3.77 3.68 16.30
CA GLN A 337 -4.53 2.46 16.55
C GLN A 337 -3.78 1.61 17.58
N ALA A 338 -4.46 1.29 18.68
CA ALA A 338 -3.93 0.40 19.70
C ALA A 338 -3.88 -1.05 19.20
N ALA A 339 -2.80 -1.76 19.51
CA ALA A 339 -2.70 -3.19 19.25
C ALA A 339 -3.65 -3.97 20.16
N SER A 340 -4.18 -5.10 19.67
CA SER A 340 -5.16 -5.92 20.41
C SER A 340 -4.60 -6.63 21.65
N GLY A 341 -3.27 -6.64 21.82
CA GLY A 341 -2.58 -7.21 22.99
C GLY A 341 -2.21 -6.21 24.08
N ASN A 342 -2.64 -4.94 23.97
CA ASN A 342 -2.35 -3.92 24.97
C ASN A 342 -3.09 -4.20 26.30
N SER A 343 -2.54 -3.63 27.37
CA SER A 343 -3.08 -3.79 28.73
C SER A 343 -4.50 -3.24 28.86
N VAL A 344 -5.32 -3.89 29.68
CA VAL A 344 -6.70 -3.48 29.92
C VAL A 344 -6.72 -2.11 30.62
N GLY A 345 -7.35 -1.12 29.99
CA GLY A 345 -7.43 0.25 30.51
C GLY A 345 -6.35 1.20 29.99
N SER A 346 -5.45 0.75 29.11
CA SER A 346 -4.52 1.65 28.41
C SER A 346 -5.27 2.62 27.49
N GLY A 347 -4.86 3.89 27.51
CA GLY A 347 -5.37 4.92 26.59
C GLY A 347 -4.87 4.75 25.15
N ASN A 348 -5.13 5.76 24.30
CA ASN A 348 -4.58 5.87 22.94
C ASN A 348 -3.58 7.04 22.84
N LEU A 349 -2.90 7.13 21.69
CA LEU A 349 -2.02 8.26 21.37
C LEU A 349 -2.77 9.31 20.55
N ASN A 350 -2.62 10.57 20.94
CA ASN A 350 -2.95 11.72 20.13
C ASN A 350 -1.79 12.06 19.21
N VAL A 351 -2.02 12.00 17.90
CA VAL A 351 -0.99 12.30 16.87
C VAL A 351 -1.29 13.66 16.24
N THR A 352 -0.50 14.66 16.60
CA THR A 352 -0.67 16.04 16.10
C THR A 352 0.38 16.33 15.04
N ILE A 353 -0.03 16.92 13.92
CA ILE A 353 0.89 17.33 12.86
C ILE A 353 1.43 18.70 13.20
N ALA A 354 2.73 18.81 13.43
CA ALA A 354 3.41 20.08 13.73
C ALA A 354 3.92 20.76 12.45
N ASP A 355 4.36 19.98 11.46
CA ASP A 355 4.87 20.48 10.18
C ASP A 355 4.44 19.52 9.06
N SER A 356 3.43 19.92 8.28
CA SER A 356 2.89 19.11 7.20
C SER A 356 3.89 18.85 6.07
N SER A 357 4.86 19.75 5.89
CA SER A 357 5.88 19.62 4.85
C SER A 357 6.88 18.51 5.15
N LYS A 358 7.06 18.17 6.44
CA LYS A 358 8.01 17.16 6.92
C LYS A 358 7.39 15.76 7.10
N LEU A 359 6.15 15.56 6.64
CA LEU A 359 5.50 14.25 6.71
C LEU A 359 6.10 13.26 5.70
N SER A 360 6.34 12.03 6.16
CA SER A 360 6.72 10.90 5.30
C SER A 360 5.49 10.09 4.85
N THR A 361 5.70 9.07 4.02
CA THR A 361 4.64 8.13 3.57
C THR A 361 4.60 6.85 4.41
N PHE A 362 5.37 6.78 5.49
CA PHE A 362 5.53 5.58 6.30
C PHE A 362 4.55 5.54 7.47
N ASP A 363 4.21 4.32 7.88
CA ASP A 363 3.56 4.07 9.17
C ASP A 363 4.63 3.84 10.23
N TYR A 364 4.26 3.99 11.50
CA TYR A 364 5.16 3.84 12.64
C TYR A 364 4.56 2.88 13.66
N LYS A 365 5.39 2.01 14.21
CA LYS A 365 5.09 1.22 15.39
C LYS A 365 5.71 1.91 16.60
N VAL A 366 4.86 2.38 17.49
CA VAL A 366 5.24 2.90 18.80
C VAL A 366 5.12 1.77 19.81
N THR A 367 6.17 1.52 20.60
CA THR A 367 6.15 0.48 21.65
C THR A 367 6.64 1.07 22.95
N PHE A 368 5.82 1.00 23.99
CA PHE A 368 6.14 1.51 25.31
C PHE A 368 7.10 0.59 26.04
N THR A 369 8.19 1.15 26.57
CA THR A 369 9.16 0.44 27.41
C THR A 369 8.87 0.64 28.91
N SER A 370 8.17 1.72 29.24
CA SER A 370 7.62 2.03 30.57
C SER A 370 6.35 2.88 30.40
N GLY A 371 5.75 3.40 31.47
CA GLY A 371 4.51 4.19 31.36
C GLY A 371 4.63 5.49 30.56
N ASN A 372 5.85 6.04 30.43
CA ASN A 372 6.07 7.32 29.76
C ASN A 372 7.11 7.23 28.63
N GLN A 373 7.94 6.18 28.62
CA GLN A 373 8.99 6.00 27.62
C GLN A 373 8.55 5.04 26.52
N TYR A 374 8.87 5.39 25.29
CA TYR A 374 8.50 4.60 24.12
C TYR A 374 9.58 4.64 23.05
N ASN A 375 9.66 3.55 22.28
CA ASN A 375 10.49 3.45 21.09
C ASN A 375 9.62 3.55 19.84
N VAL A 376 10.14 4.19 18.81
CA VAL A 376 9.46 4.32 17.52
C VAL A 376 10.24 3.62 16.43
N LEU A 377 9.57 2.70 15.74
CA LEU A 377 10.08 1.97 14.58
C LEU A 377 9.24 2.35 13.37
N ARG A 378 9.88 2.84 12.31
CA ARG A 378 9.21 3.14 11.04
C ARG A 378 8.99 1.86 10.24
N SER A 379 7.97 1.85 9.37
CA SER A 379 7.57 0.64 8.63
C SER A 379 8.61 0.10 7.65
N ASP A 380 9.63 0.88 7.30
CA ASP A 380 10.82 0.45 6.53
C ASP A 380 11.91 -0.20 7.40
N GLY A 381 11.68 -0.31 8.71
CA GLY A 381 12.63 -0.86 9.68
C GLY A 381 13.59 0.17 10.27
N LYS A 382 13.52 1.45 9.89
CA LYS A 382 14.36 2.50 10.50
C LYS A 382 13.90 2.75 11.94
N ALA A 383 14.80 2.55 12.90
CA ALA A 383 14.57 2.94 14.28
C ALA A 383 14.67 4.48 14.39
N MET A 384 13.57 5.13 14.80
CA MET A 384 13.52 6.58 14.96
C MET A 384 14.05 7.05 16.33
N GLY A 385 14.22 6.11 17.26
CA GLY A 385 14.81 6.36 18.58
C GLY A 385 13.83 6.10 19.74
N ALA A 386 14.30 6.44 20.94
CA ALA A 386 13.56 6.40 22.19
C ALA A 386 13.12 7.81 22.58
N PHE A 387 11.91 7.95 23.08
CA PHE A 387 11.28 9.22 23.41
C PHE A 387 10.47 9.11 24.72
N ASP A 388 10.10 10.26 25.29
CA ASP A 388 9.34 10.35 26.53
C ASP A 388 8.14 11.30 26.37
N THR A 389 6.95 10.85 26.78
CA THR A 389 5.68 11.60 26.65
C THR A 389 5.62 12.86 27.52
N THR A 390 6.53 13.04 28.48
CA THR A 390 6.60 14.22 29.37
C THR A 390 7.51 15.33 28.84
N THR A 391 8.25 15.08 27.75
CA THR A 391 9.15 16.07 27.16
C THR A 391 8.36 17.27 26.65
N THR A 392 8.74 18.48 27.07
CA THR A 392 8.06 19.72 26.67
C THR A 392 9.06 20.71 26.05
N PRO A 393 8.87 21.17 24.79
CA PRO A 393 7.82 20.76 23.86
C PRO A 393 7.99 19.30 23.40
N PRO A 394 6.90 18.62 23.00
CA PRO A 394 6.98 17.25 22.49
C PRO A 394 7.95 17.14 21.30
N PRO A 395 8.77 16.07 21.24
CA PRO A 395 9.71 15.88 20.14
C PRO A 395 8.96 15.65 18.82
N MET A 396 9.47 16.26 17.76
CA MET A 396 8.93 16.08 16.41
C MET A 396 9.57 14.87 15.73
N ILE A 397 8.75 13.95 15.25
CA ILE A 397 9.13 12.75 14.51
C ILE A 397 8.53 12.91 13.12
N ASP A 398 9.37 13.06 12.08
CA ASP A 398 8.94 13.21 10.67
C ASP A 398 7.67 14.09 10.51
N GLY A 399 7.67 15.28 11.13
CA GLY A 399 6.61 16.29 11.02
C GLY A 399 5.44 16.18 12.02
N PHE A 400 5.33 15.11 12.81
CA PHE A 400 4.28 14.94 13.82
C PHE A 400 4.83 14.84 15.24
N THR A 401 3.96 15.05 16.23
CA THR A 401 4.22 14.87 17.66
C THR A 401 3.24 13.89 18.26
N LEU A 402 3.64 13.27 19.38
CA LEU A 402 2.84 12.28 20.09
C LEU A 402 2.55 12.77 21.51
N ALA A 403 1.32 12.61 21.94
CA ALA A 403 0.88 12.83 23.30
C ALA A 403 -0.08 11.71 23.74
N LEU A 404 -0.20 11.50 25.05
CA LEU A 404 -1.23 10.61 25.59
C LEU A 404 -2.61 11.29 25.48
N ASP A 405 -3.65 10.51 25.22
CA ASP A 405 -5.04 11.00 25.20
C ASP A 405 -5.61 11.31 26.60
N GLY A 406 -4.91 10.89 27.66
CA GLY A 406 -5.30 11.10 29.04
C GLY A 406 -6.36 10.12 29.56
N GLN A 407 -6.72 9.09 28.78
CA GLN A 407 -7.80 8.16 29.11
C GLN A 407 -7.34 6.91 29.89
N GLY A 408 -6.04 6.76 30.12
CA GLY A 408 -5.46 5.68 30.91
C GLY A 408 -3.93 5.69 30.90
N PRO A 409 -3.28 5.05 31.89
CA PRO A 409 -1.82 4.91 31.90
C PRO A 409 -1.38 3.92 30.81
N MET A 410 -0.13 4.05 30.35
CA MET A 410 0.48 3.05 29.46
C MET A 410 1.27 2.02 30.26
N ALA A 411 1.36 0.80 29.76
CA ALA A 411 2.17 -0.26 30.35
C ALA A 411 3.34 -0.65 29.43
N ALA A 412 4.40 -1.21 30.04
CA ALA A 412 5.51 -1.75 29.28
C ALA A 412 5.03 -2.91 28.38
N GLY A 413 5.33 -2.83 27.09
CA GLY A 413 4.88 -3.78 26.07
C GLY A 413 3.66 -3.32 25.27
N ASP A 414 2.93 -2.30 25.72
CA ASP A 414 1.84 -1.73 24.93
C ASP A 414 2.38 -1.15 23.61
N SER A 415 1.67 -1.40 22.51
CA SER A 415 2.07 -0.97 21.19
C SER A 415 0.94 -0.34 20.39
N PHE A 416 1.31 0.62 19.55
CA PHE A 416 0.39 1.41 18.75
C PHE A 416 0.92 1.53 17.33
N LYS A 417 0.03 1.37 16.35
CA LYS A 417 0.29 1.74 14.97
C LYS A 417 -0.11 3.19 14.77
N VAL A 418 0.86 4.03 14.44
CA VAL A 418 0.68 5.44 14.12
C VAL A 418 0.79 5.62 12.61
N SER A 419 -0.29 6.10 11.99
CA SER A 419 -0.38 6.36 10.55
C SER A 419 -0.75 7.84 10.35
N PRO A 420 0.25 8.77 10.35
CA PRO A 420 -0.03 10.21 10.40
C PRO A 420 -0.84 10.72 9.20
N THR A 421 -0.64 10.10 8.03
CA THR A 421 -1.19 10.59 6.76
C THR A 421 -2.34 9.76 6.21
N ALA A 422 -2.52 8.50 6.62
CA ALA A 422 -3.46 7.55 6.01
C ALA A 422 -4.90 8.06 5.87
N THR A 423 -5.40 8.81 6.86
CA THR A 423 -6.77 9.35 6.89
C THR A 423 -6.88 10.76 6.31
N GLY A 424 -5.77 11.37 5.89
CA GLY A 424 -5.76 12.74 5.37
C GLY A 424 -6.68 12.93 4.17
N ALA A 425 -6.71 11.94 3.26
CA ALA A 425 -7.51 12.00 2.04
C ALA A 425 -9.00 11.74 2.27
N SER A 426 -9.39 11.07 3.36
CA SER A 426 -10.80 10.87 3.72
C SER A 426 -11.35 12.01 4.57
N ASN A 427 -10.47 12.73 5.28
CA ASN A 427 -10.85 13.78 6.22
C ASN A 427 -10.82 15.19 5.60
N ILE A 428 -10.23 15.34 4.41
CA ILE A 428 -10.22 16.61 3.71
C ILE A 428 -11.66 17.00 3.29
N GLY A 429 -12.04 18.22 3.67
CA GLY A 429 -13.36 18.77 3.40
C GLY A 429 -13.30 20.29 3.36
N ILE A 430 -14.39 20.94 2.95
CA ILE A 430 -14.48 22.40 2.90
C ILE A 430 -15.18 22.91 4.16
N SER A 431 -14.53 23.86 4.84
CA SER A 431 -15.10 24.59 5.99
C SER A 431 -15.67 25.95 5.58
N LEU A 432 -15.07 26.60 4.59
CA LEU A 432 -15.47 27.92 4.10
C LEU A 432 -16.53 27.80 3.00
N LYS A 433 -17.76 28.21 3.32
CA LYS A 433 -18.89 28.25 2.36
C LYS A 433 -19.13 29.63 1.76
N ASP A 434 -18.71 30.68 2.46
CA ASP A 434 -18.89 32.07 2.04
C ASP A 434 -17.67 32.56 1.26
N PRO A 435 -17.79 32.81 -0.06
CA PRO A 435 -16.66 33.25 -0.91
C PRO A 435 -16.05 34.60 -0.47
N ASN A 436 -16.80 35.43 0.27
CA ASN A 436 -16.29 36.71 0.74
C ASN A 436 -15.21 36.56 1.80
N LYS A 437 -15.17 35.41 2.50
CA LYS A 437 -14.19 35.08 3.54
C LYS A 437 -12.83 34.61 3.01
N LEU A 438 -12.67 34.52 1.69
CA LEU A 438 -11.39 34.22 1.08
C LEU A 438 -10.43 35.39 1.27
N ALA A 439 -9.38 35.17 2.06
CA ALA A 439 -8.44 36.22 2.43
C ALA A 439 -7.37 36.46 1.37
N PHE A 440 -7.63 37.39 0.44
CA PHE A 440 -6.76 37.66 -0.71
C PHE A 440 -5.87 38.89 -0.53
N ALA A 441 -6.26 39.82 0.34
CA ALA A 441 -5.50 41.04 0.59
C ALA A 441 -4.37 40.81 1.60
N GLY A 442 -3.29 41.58 1.52
CA GLY A 442 -2.29 41.62 2.59
C GLY A 442 -2.82 42.39 3.81
N PRO A 443 -2.44 42.04 5.05
CA PRO A 443 -3.04 42.62 6.26
C PRO A 443 -2.62 44.06 6.52
N LEU A 444 -1.45 44.45 6.03
CA LEU A 444 -0.92 45.80 6.13
C LEU A 444 -0.74 46.40 4.73
N ALA A 445 -0.98 47.70 4.62
CA ALA A 445 -0.70 48.49 3.43
C ALA A 445 0.16 49.70 3.79
N GLY A 446 1.18 49.96 2.98
CA GLY A 446 1.97 51.18 3.06
C GLY A 446 1.54 52.17 1.99
N ASN A 447 1.44 53.45 2.37
CA ASN A 447 1.15 54.56 1.48
C ASN A 447 2.18 55.67 1.70
N ALA A 448 2.94 56.02 0.65
CA ALA A 448 3.81 57.20 0.67
C ALA A 448 2.97 58.48 0.74
N SER A 449 3.48 59.49 1.44
CA SER A 449 2.86 60.82 1.41
C SER A 449 2.92 61.39 0.00
N LYS A 450 1.83 62.02 -0.45
CA LYS A 450 1.76 62.74 -1.73
C LYS A 450 2.69 63.96 -1.79
N THR A 451 3.21 64.38 -0.63
CA THR A 451 4.16 65.48 -0.48
C THR A 451 5.63 65.03 -0.54
N ASN A 452 5.89 63.73 -0.71
CA ASN A 452 7.26 63.24 -0.81
C ASN A 452 7.93 63.81 -2.07
N THR A 453 9.20 64.19 -1.92
CA THR A 453 9.98 64.84 -3.00
C THR A 453 11.18 64.01 -3.46
N GLY A 454 11.56 62.98 -2.69
CA GLY A 454 12.62 62.05 -3.08
C GLY A 454 12.16 60.95 -4.04
N THR A 455 13.11 60.11 -4.45
CA THR A 455 12.88 58.93 -5.30
C THR A 455 12.69 57.64 -4.50
N GLY A 456 12.48 57.76 -3.19
CA GLY A 456 12.30 56.65 -2.28
C GLY A 456 11.05 55.83 -2.64
N VAL A 457 11.23 54.54 -2.87
CA VAL A 457 10.15 53.57 -3.07
C VAL A 457 10.23 52.49 -2.02
N PHE A 458 9.08 51.94 -1.61
CA PHE A 458 9.03 50.87 -0.62
C PHE A 458 8.24 49.68 -1.16
N THR A 459 8.60 48.48 -0.72
CA THR A 459 7.76 47.29 -0.93
C THR A 459 6.63 47.30 0.08
N GLN A 460 5.45 46.85 -0.34
CA GLN A 460 4.34 46.70 0.59
C GLN A 460 4.72 45.84 1.82
N PRO A 461 4.25 46.18 3.04
CA PRO A 461 4.69 45.53 4.26
C PRO A 461 4.21 44.08 4.35
N THR A 462 5.07 43.21 4.89
CA THR A 462 4.78 41.79 5.18
C THR A 462 5.01 41.50 6.65
N LEU A 463 4.04 40.89 7.33
CA LEU A 463 4.20 40.50 8.74
C LEU A 463 5.36 39.51 8.89
N THR A 464 6.16 39.67 9.95
CA THR A 464 7.26 38.73 10.28
C THR A 464 6.79 37.57 11.15
N VAL A 465 5.64 37.73 11.80
CA VAL A 465 5.04 36.71 12.66
C VAL A 465 3.99 35.94 11.85
N PRO A 466 4.11 34.61 11.69
CA PRO A 466 3.10 33.81 11.03
C PRO A 466 1.84 33.76 11.89
N ILE A 467 0.69 34.00 11.26
CA ILE A 467 -0.62 33.88 11.92
C ILE A 467 -1.05 32.42 11.88
N ASP A 468 -1.10 31.76 13.03
CA ASP A 468 -1.73 30.45 13.14
C ASP A 468 -3.25 30.60 13.04
N ILE A 469 -3.83 30.15 11.93
CA ILE A 469 -5.26 30.25 11.65
C ILE A 469 -6.11 29.49 12.68
N ASN A 470 -5.55 28.49 13.35
CA ASN A 470 -6.20 27.66 14.37
C ASN A 470 -5.75 28.00 15.81
N GLY A 471 -4.90 29.02 16.01
CA GLY A 471 -4.23 29.33 17.28
C GLY A 471 -5.10 29.94 18.40
N GLY A 472 -6.44 29.85 18.28
CA GLY A 472 -7.40 30.23 19.32
C GLY A 472 -7.24 31.67 19.86
N ALA A 473 -7.25 31.80 21.20
CA ALA A 473 -7.26 33.11 21.87
C ALA A 473 -5.99 33.94 21.66
N ALA A 474 -4.83 33.30 21.55
CA ALA A 474 -3.56 34.00 21.31
C ALA A 474 -3.54 34.63 19.91
N THR A 475 -4.00 33.88 18.90
CA THR A 475 -4.18 34.42 17.55
C THR A 475 -5.21 35.55 17.53
N ALA A 476 -6.34 35.41 18.24
CA ALA A 476 -7.35 36.47 18.31
C ALA A 476 -6.77 37.77 18.92
N GLN A 477 -5.96 37.67 19.97
CA GLN A 477 -5.24 38.80 20.56
C GLN A 477 -4.22 39.40 19.58
N LEU A 478 -3.51 38.57 18.81
CA LEU A 478 -2.58 39.05 17.78
C LEU A 478 -3.30 39.83 16.69
N ARG A 479 -4.40 39.30 16.15
CA ARG A 479 -5.20 39.93 15.09
C ARG A 479 -5.74 41.29 15.53
N THR A 480 -6.40 41.32 16.69
CA THR A 480 -6.94 42.57 17.27
C THR A 480 -5.83 43.56 17.64
N GLY A 481 -4.69 43.08 18.14
CA GLY A 481 -3.56 43.94 18.43
C GLY A 481 -2.92 44.53 17.17
N ILE A 482 -2.86 43.78 16.06
CA ILE A 482 -2.41 44.32 14.76
C ILE A 482 -3.35 45.43 14.30
N GLU A 483 -4.66 45.22 14.36
CA GLU A 483 -5.66 46.22 13.95
C GLU A 483 -5.55 47.51 14.79
N ASN A 484 -5.55 47.40 16.12
CA ASN A 484 -5.58 48.55 17.04
C ASN A 484 -4.25 49.32 17.14
N SER A 485 -3.13 48.73 16.72
CA SER A 485 -1.81 49.37 16.81
C SER A 485 -1.39 50.12 15.55
N MET A 486 -2.18 50.00 14.48
CA MET A 486 -1.97 50.72 13.23
C MET A 486 -2.88 51.97 13.20
N PRO A 487 -2.49 53.07 12.53
CA PRO A 487 -1.33 53.22 11.65
C PRO A 487 -0.02 53.56 12.37
N VAL A 488 1.09 53.29 11.70
CA VAL A 488 2.43 53.76 12.09
C VAL A 488 3.06 54.55 10.95
N LYS A 489 3.80 55.62 11.25
CA LYS A 489 4.37 56.53 10.26
C LYS A 489 5.89 56.50 10.32
N MET A 490 6.53 56.14 9.22
CA MET A 490 7.97 56.24 9.03
C MET A 490 8.31 57.59 8.38
N VAL A 491 9.27 58.33 8.96
CA VAL A 491 9.75 59.63 8.46
C VAL A 491 11.26 59.56 8.25
N PHE A 492 11.73 59.96 7.07
CA PHE A 492 13.14 60.00 6.73
C PHE A 492 13.75 61.35 7.11
N GLY A 493 14.91 61.31 7.76
CA GLY A 493 15.69 62.49 8.11
C GLY A 493 16.63 62.95 7.00
N LYS A 494 17.50 63.92 7.31
CA LYS A 494 18.50 64.43 6.39
C LYS A 494 19.61 63.39 6.18
N PRO A 495 20.03 63.09 4.93
CA PRO A 495 21.20 62.26 4.67
C PRO A 495 22.44 62.82 5.38
N ALA A 496 23.14 61.95 6.11
CA ALA A 496 24.38 62.26 6.79
C ALA A 496 25.56 62.24 5.81
N ALA A 497 26.64 62.92 6.18
CA ALA A 497 27.84 63.00 5.36
C ALA A 497 28.58 61.65 5.20
N ASP A 498 28.27 60.67 6.05
CA ASP A 498 28.81 59.30 6.00
C ASP A 498 28.10 58.41 4.97
N GLY A 499 27.12 58.95 4.22
CA GLY A 499 26.35 58.25 3.22
C GLY A 499 25.14 57.48 3.76
N THR A 500 24.86 57.53 5.07
CA THR A 500 23.65 56.97 5.67
C THR A 500 22.55 58.02 5.80
N GLN A 501 21.30 57.58 5.93
CA GLN A 501 20.15 58.44 6.18
C GLN A 501 19.32 57.87 7.33
N PRO A 502 19.09 58.62 8.42
CA PRO A 502 18.30 58.14 9.54
C PRO A 502 16.80 58.14 9.19
N TYR A 503 16.04 57.24 9.82
CA TYR A 503 14.58 57.27 9.83
C TYR A 503 14.05 57.05 11.24
N THR A 504 12.86 57.59 11.51
CA THR A 504 12.12 57.37 12.74
C THR A 504 10.75 56.80 12.39
N VAL A 505 10.30 55.80 13.13
CA VAL A 505 8.94 55.26 13.07
C VAL A 505 8.17 55.73 14.29
N ASN A 506 7.02 56.35 14.05
CA ASN A 506 6.13 56.87 15.08
C ASN A 506 4.82 56.10 15.09
N ASP A 507 4.21 55.95 16.27
CA ASP A 507 2.84 55.46 16.41
C ASP A 507 1.80 56.50 15.98
N ALA A 508 0.52 56.12 16.01
CA ALA A 508 -0.60 57.00 15.68
C ALA A 508 -0.69 58.26 16.58
N GLN A 509 -0.14 58.19 17.80
CA GLN A 509 -0.07 59.29 18.77
C GLN A 509 1.19 60.17 18.57
N GLY A 510 2.08 59.81 17.64
CA GLY A 510 3.31 60.54 17.35
C GLY A 510 4.51 60.18 18.23
N ASN A 511 4.40 59.16 19.08
CA ASN A 511 5.51 58.69 19.90
C ASN A 511 6.48 57.84 19.05
N PRO A 512 7.80 58.02 19.19
CA PRO A 512 8.77 57.20 18.48
C PRO A 512 8.73 55.76 19.02
N ILE A 513 8.49 54.79 18.15
CA ILE A 513 8.49 53.35 18.45
C ILE A 513 9.72 52.63 17.90
N GLY A 514 10.47 53.28 17.01
CA GLY A 514 11.72 52.75 16.47
C GLY A 514 12.51 53.79 15.69
N THR A 515 13.82 53.60 15.60
CA THR A 515 14.72 54.39 14.75
C THR A 515 15.68 53.46 14.02
N GLY A 516 16.24 53.92 12.92
CA GLY A 516 17.30 53.21 12.20
C GLY A 516 17.92 54.07 11.13
N SER A 517 18.77 53.48 10.29
CA SER A 517 19.36 54.15 9.13
C SER A 517 19.26 53.28 7.89
N ILE A 518 19.22 53.95 6.73
CA ILE A 518 19.30 53.33 5.41
C ILE A 518 20.52 53.89 4.66
N ILE A 519 20.95 53.17 3.62
CA ILE A 519 21.89 53.70 2.63
C ILE A 519 21.06 54.09 1.39
N PRO A 520 20.90 55.38 1.07
CA PRO A 520 20.15 55.83 -0.09
C PRO A 520 20.67 55.20 -1.39
N GLY A 521 19.76 54.79 -2.27
CA GLY A 521 20.06 54.15 -3.55
C GLY A 521 20.24 52.63 -3.48
N GLN A 522 20.26 52.02 -2.29
CA GLN A 522 20.31 50.56 -2.09
C GLN A 522 18.96 49.99 -1.65
N GLY A 523 18.78 48.68 -1.77
CA GLY A 523 17.61 47.97 -1.22
C GLY A 523 17.80 47.69 0.27
N ASN A 524 17.22 48.53 1.13
CA ASN A 524 17.37 48.44 2.58
C ASN A 524 16.19 47.67 3.17
N LYS A 525 16.42 46.47 3.69
CA LYS A 525 15.41 45.72 4.44
C LYS A 525 15.24 46.34 5.82
N ILE A 526 14.03 46.79 6.14
CA ILE A 526 13.67 47.39 7.42
C ILE A 526 12.65 46.49 8.11
N THR A 527 12.96 46.09 9.34
CA THR A 527 12.01 45.42 10.24
C THR A 527 11.50 46.43 11.25
N VAL A 528 10.19 46.65 11.27
CA VAL A 528 9.51 47.55 12.20
C VAL A 528 8.81 46.71 13.25
N ASN A 529 9.19 46.87 14.51
CA ASN A 529 8.50 46.27 15.65
C ASN A 529 7.49 47.26 16.23
N VAL A 530 6.21 46.89 16.20
CA VAL A 530 5.10 47.71 16.68
C VAL A 530 4.59 47.15 18.01
N PRO A 531 4.67 47.92 19.11
CA PRO A 531 4.05 47.56 20.38
C PRO A 531 2.53 47.38 20.20
N MET A 532 1.99 46.27 20.69
CA MET A 532 0.57 45.97 20.54
C MET A 532 -0.29 46.80 21.50
N ARG A 533 -1.45 47.25 21.03
CA ARG A 533 -2.48 47.95 21.80
C ARG A 533 -3.76 47.12 21.88
N ASP A 534 -4.48 47.26 22.99
CA ASP A 534 -5.82 46.68 23.15
C ASP A 534 -6.90 47.56 22.50
N ALA A 535 -8.16 47.13 22.58
CA ALA A 535 -9.30 47.87 22.01
C ALA A 535 -9.54 49.25 22.66
N SER A 536 -8.98 49.50 23.86
CA SER A 536 -9.02 50.82 24.51
C SER A 536 -7.87 51.73 24.08
N GLY A 537 -6.93 51.21 23.28
CA GLY A 537 -5.71 51.89 22.85
C GLY A 537 -4.57 51.83 23.87
N ALA A 538 -4.71 51.09 24.98
CA ALA A 538 -3.65 50.90 25.96
C ALA A 538 -2.62 49.87 25.46
N LEU A 539 -1.34 50.07 25.80
CA LEU A 539 -0.29 49.13 25.45
C LEU A 539 -0.48 47.80 26.18
N ILE A 540 -0.35 46.69 25.45
CA ILE A 540 -0.31 45.35 26.03
C ILE A 540 1.14 45.06 26.45
N PRO A 541 1.46 44.98 27.76
CA PRO A 541 2.83 44.87 28.22
C PRO A 541 3.52 43.62 27.65
N GLY A 542 4.74 43.80 27.10
CA GLY A 542 5.56 42.71 26.58
C GLY A 542 5.07 42.09 25.27
N LYS A 543 4.07 42.68 24.58
CA LYS A 543 3.55 42.18 23.31
C LYS A 543 3.82 43.19 22.19
N SER A 544 4.42 42.71 21.10
CA SER A 544 4.67 43.47 19.88
C SER A 544 4.60 42.54 18.68
N PHE A 545 4.35 43.09 17.49
CA PHE A 545 4.46 42.36 16.23
C PHE A 545 5.43 43.08 15.30
N GLY A 546 6.11 42.32 14.45
CA GLY A 546 7.02 42.87 13.45
C GLY A 546 6.40 42.86 12.05
N PHE A 547 6.76 43.84 11.23
CA PHE A 547 6.60 43.75 9.78
C PHE A 547 7.87 44.18 9.06
N ASP A 548 8.13 43.55 7.94
CA ASP A 548 9.24 43.86 7.04
C ASP A 548 8.76 44.72 5.88
N THR A 549 9.58 45.69 5.47
CA THR A 549 9.47 46.44 4.22
C THR A 549 10.86 46.69 3.67
N THR A 550 11.01 46.77 2.36
CA THR A 550 12.29 47.16 1.74
C THR A 550 12.17 48.56 1.17
N VAL A 551 13.02 49.48 1.61
CA VAL A 551 13.10 50.84 1.08
C VAL A 551 14.26 50.91 0.10
N SER A 552 13.97 51.36 -1.12
CA SER A 552 14.94 51.55 -2.20
C SER A 552 14.87 52.98 -2.74
N GLY A 553 15.83 53.37 -3.58
CA GLY A 553 15.93 54.75 -4.06
C GLY A 553 16.43 55.72 -2.99
N ALA A 554 16.26 57.02 -3.20
CA ALA A 554 16.77 58.05 -2.29
C ALA A 554 15.62 58.93 -1.76
N PRO A 555 15.06 58.61 -0.58
CA PRO A 555 14.10 59.48 0.09
C PRO A 555 14.71 60.86 0.40
N ALA A 556 13.93 61.92 0.24
CA ALA A 556 14.32 63.27 0.66
C ALA A 556 14.05 63.49 2.16
N ASN A 557 14.65 64.53 2.74
CA ASN A 557 14.41 64.88 4.13
C ASN A 557 12.93 65.25 4.35
N GLY A 558 12.29 64.60 5.32
CA GLY A 558 10.87 64.77 5.62
C GLY A 558 9.93 63.92 4.77
N ASP A 559 10.46 63.14 3.81
CA ASP A 559 9.64 62.12 3.14
C ASP A 559 9.10 61.14 4.17
N SER A 560 7.87 60.68 3.98
CA SER A 560 7.23 59.76 4.91
C SER A 560 6.34 58.74 4.24
N THR A 561 6.21 57.61 4.90
CA THR A 561 5.33 56.50 4.53
C THR A 561 4.50 56.12 5.74
N THR A 562 3.18 56.08 5.56
CA THR A 562 2.26 55.60 6.59
C THR A 562 1.90 54.16 6.28
N PHE A 563 2.14 53.27 7.22
CA PHE A 563 1.65 51.91 7.21
C PHE A 563 0.33 51.86 7.97
N SER A 564 -0.66 51.15 7.45
CA SER A 564 -2.01 51.06 8.02
C SER A 564 -2.54 49.64 7.93
N PHE A 565 -3.50 49.31 8.80
CA PHE A 565 -4.28 48.10 8.64
C PHE A 565 -5.13 48.19 7.37
N ASN A 566 -5.16 47.11 6.59
CA ASN A 566 -5.63 47.14 5.21
C ASN A 566 -7.12 46.77 5.06
N SER A 567 -7.98 47.28 5.95
CA SER A 567 -9.40 46.89 6.06
C SER A 567 -10.26 47.18 4.82
N GLY A 568 -9.84 48.08 3.92
CA GLY A 568 -10.60 48.49 2.73
C GLY A 568 -10.08 47.94 1.40
N ALA A 569 -9.09 47.05 1.39
CA ALA A 569 -8.41 46.66 0.15
C ALA A 569 -9.06 45.48 -0.57
N THR A 570 -10.30 45.69 -0.98
CA THR A 570 -11.10 44.70 -1.72
C THR A 570 -10.50 44.27 -3.07
N SER A 571 -9.61 45.10 -3.64
CA SER A 571 -8.90 44.82 -4.90
C SER A 571 -7.45 44.36 -4.71
N ASP A 572 -6.96 44.21 -3.47
CA ASP A 572 -5.61 43.72 -3.20
C ASP A 572 -5.58 42.19 -3.30
N GLY A 573 -4.73 41.69 -4.19
CA GLY A 573 -4.53 40.26 -4.45
C GLY A 573 -3.20 39.71 -3.93
N ARG A 574 -2.44 40.45 -3.12
CA ARG A 574 -1.09 40.03 -2.69
C ARG A 574 -1.07 38.65 -2.03
N ASN A 575 -2.01 38.36 -1.13
CA ASN A 575 -2.08 37.04 -0.49
C ASN A 575 -2.57 35.97 -1.47
N ALA A 576 -3.46 36.32 -2.40
CA ALA A 576 -3.88 35.42 -3.48
C ALA A 576 -2.72 35.02 -4.41
N GLN A 577 -1.79 35.94 -4.68
CA GLN A 577 -0.56 35.62 -5.43
C GLN A 577 0.38 34.70 -4.64
N GLN A 578 0.48 34.85 -3.32
CA GLN A 578 1.24 33.91 -2.47
C GLN A 578 0.58 32.52 -2.44
N LEU A 579 -0.75 32.46 -2.39
CA LEU A 579 -1.51 31.21 -2.53
C LEU A 579 -1.24 30.54 -3.87
N LEU A 580 -1.23 31.31 -4.98
CA LEU A 580 -0.90 30.78 -6.30
C LEU A 580 0.54 30.23 -6.34
N GLY A 581 1.47 30.88 -5.63
CA GLY A 581 2.86 30.41 -5.47
C GLY A 581 2.97 29.01 -4.84
N LEU A 582 1.97 28.55 -4.08
CA LEU A 582 1.95 27.19 -3.51
C LEU A 582 1.91 26.10 -4.57
N GLN A 583 1.46 26.41 -5.80
CA GLN A 583 1.45 25.46 -6.91
C GLN A 583 2.85 24.90 -7.22
N THR A 584 3.88 25.72 -7.04
CA THR A 584 5.27 25.39 -7.39
C THR A 584 6.19 25.27 -6.17
N LYS A 585 5.78 25.81 -5.02
CA LYS A 585 6.53 25.71 -3.77
C LYS A 585 6.65 24.25 -3.32
N ALA A 586 7.83 23.87 -2.83
CA ALA A 586 8.06 22.56 -2.24
C ALA A 586 7.39 22.48 -0.85
N THR A 587 6.21 21.88 -0.78
CA THR A 587 5.40 21.77 0.45
C THR A 587 5.15 20.33 0.87
N VAL A 588 5.63 19.34 0.12
CA VAL A 588 5.42 17.91 0.41
C VAL A 588 6.74 17.18 0.53
N GLY A 589 6.93 16.44 1.63
CA GLY A 589 8.00 15.46 1.77
C GLY A 589 9.41 16.05 1.91
N ALA A 590 9.53 17.21 2.57
CA ALA A 590 10.81 17.83 2.94
C ALA A 590 11.44 17.14 4.17
N VAL A 591 11.67 15.83 4.06
CA VAL A 591 12.12 14.94 5.15
C VAL A 591 13.50 14.36 4.82
N ASP A 592 14.27 14.01 5.85
CA ASP A 592 15.55 13.29 5.70
C ASP A 592 16.54 14.01 4.76
N GLY A 593 16.57 15.36 4.79
CA GLY A 593 17.46 16.18 3.96
C GLY A 593 16.97 16.41 2.52
N ASN A 594 15.80 15.90 2.13
CA ASN A 594 15.17 16.21 0.85
C ASN A 594 14.57 17.61 0.86
N ALA A 595 14.71 18.34 -0.25
CA ALA A 595 14.11 19.67 -0.43
C ALA A 595 12.58 19.68 -0.56
N GLY A 596 11.94 18.49 -0.59
CA GLY A 596 10.52 18.33 -0.86
C GLY A 596 10.14 18.57 -2.32
N VAL A 597 8.83 18.52 -2.60
CA VAL A 597 8.25 18.78 -3.92
C VAL A 597 6.94 19.55 -3.83
N SER A 598 6.52 20.13 -4.95
CA SER A 598 5.20 20.77 -5.06
C SER A 598 4.07 19.75 -5.02
N LEU A 599 2.86 20.21 -4.71
CA LEU A 599 1.64 19.39 -4.67
C LEU A 599 1.41 18.65 -6.00
N VAL A 600 1.60 19.32 -7.13
CA VAL A 600 1.44 18.74 -8.47
C VAL A 600 2.51 17.67 -8.75
N SER A 601 3.74 17.93 -8.34
CA SER A 601 4.86 17.00 -8.50
C SER A 601 4.71 15.77 -7.59
N ALA A 602 4.23 15.96 -6.35
CA ALA A 602 3.93 14.87 -5.43
C ALA A 602 2.86 13.95 -6.02
N ASN A 603 1.76 14.51 -6.54
CA ASN A 603 0.72 13.72 -7.20
C ASN A 603 1.26 12.98 -8.44
N SER A 604 2.10 13.62 -9.25
CA SER A 604 2.73 12.98 -10.41
C SER A 604 3.63 11.81 -10.01
N ARG A 605 4.36 11.94 -8.88
CA ARG A 605 5.16 10.84 -8.31
C ARG A 605 4.29 9.68 -7.83
N LEU A 606 3.18 9.95 -7.14
CA LEU A 606 2.23 8.92 -6.72
C LEU A 606 1.72 8.11 -7.93
N VAL A 607 1.22 8.81 -8.96
CA VAL A 607 0.74 8.18 -10.20
C VAL A 607 1.86 7.37 -10.87
N SER A 608 3.06 7.94 -10.98
CA SER A 608 4.21 7.25 -11.60
C SER A 608 4.66 6.02 -10.81
N GLN A 609 4.65 6.07 -9.48
CA GLN A 609 5.06 4.95 -8.64
C GLN A 609 4.07 3.79 -8.78
N VAL A 610 2.78 4.06 -8.65
CA VAL A 610 1.75 3.04 -8.84
C VAL A 610 1.79 2.48 -10.26
N GLY A 611 1.88 3.34 -11.28
CA GLY A 611 1.98 2.91 -12.68
C GLY A 611 3.20 2.03 -12.93
N SER A 612 4.35 2.36 -12.34
CA SER A 612 5.57 1.53 -12.44
C SER A 612 5.40 0.16 -11.76
N LYS A 613 4.74 0.10 -10.60
CA LYS A 613 4.44 -1.17 -9.90
C LYS A 613 3.46 -2.02 -10.69
N ALA A 614 2.43 -1.41 -11.29
CA ALA A 614 1.48 -2.11 -12.15
C ALA A 614 2.15 -2.65 -13.42
N ALA A 615 3.00 -1.86 -14.08
CA ALA A 615 3.76 -2.29 -15.26
C ALA A 615 4.74 -3.43 -14.93
N GLN A 616 5.44 -3.34 -13.79
CA GLN A 616 6.30 -4.42 -13.31
C GLN A 616 5.50 -5.69 -13.04
N ALA A 617 4.37 -5.58 -12.33
CA ALA A 617 3.53 -6.74 -12.01
C ALA A 617 2.96 -7.42 -13.26
N ASN A 618 2.58 -6.65 -14.28
CA ASN A 618 2.16 -7.22 -15.57
C ASN A 618 3.29 -7.97 -16.28
N THR A 619 4.51 -7.43 -16.21
CA THR A 619 5.71 -8.08 -16.77
C THR A 619 6.02 -9.36 -16.02
N ASP A 620 5.99 -9.32 -14.69
CA ASP A 620 6.18 -10.49 -13.83
C ASP A 620 5.14 -11.56 -14.14
N SER A 621 3.85 -11.20 -14.23
CA SER A 621 2.77 -12.13 -14.55
C SER A 621 2.93 -12.78 -15.91
N ALA A 622 3.34 -12.01 -16.94
CA ALA A 622 3.60 -12.57 -18.27
C ALA A 622 4.79 -13.54 -18.26
N ALA A 623 5.88 -13.19 -17.56
CA ALA A 623 7.07 -14.04 -17.44
C ALA A 623 6.79 -15.32 -16.66
N THR A 624 6.11 -15.24 -15.51
CA THR A 624 5.73 -16.40 -14.72
C THR A 624 4.70 -17.27 -15.44
N GLY A 625 3.82 -16.66 -16.24
CA GLY A 625 2.85 -17.39 -17.07
C GLY A 625 3.53 -18.18 -18.18
N ALA A 626 4.55 -17.62 -18.83
CA ALA A 626 5.35 -18.34 -19.81
C ALA A 626 6.15 -19.49 -19.17
N LEU A 627 6.72 -19.28 -17.99
CA LEU A 627 7.41 -20.33 -17.23
C LEU A 627 6.44 -21.46 -16.84
N LEU A 628 5.26 -21.12 -16.33
CA LEU A 628 4.21 -22.07 -16.01
C LEU A 628 3.81 -22.91 -17.24
N ALA A 629 3.61 -22.26 -18.38
CA ALA A 629 3.28 -22.94 -19.63
C ALA A 629 4.40 -23.89 -20.09
N ALA A 630 5.67 -23.46 -20.00
CA ALA A 630 6.82 -24.28 -20.35
C ALA A 630 6.95 -25.52 -19.43
N ASN A 631 6.85 -25.33 -18.11
CA ASN A 631 6.92 -26.43 -17.15
C ASN A 631 5.73 -27.39 -17.27
N LYS A 632 4.53 -26.87 -17.55
CA LYS A 632 3.35 -27.69 -17.85
C LYS A 632 3.58 -28.53 -19.09
N ALA A 633 4.08 -27.94 -20.18
CA ALA A 633 4.36 -28.66 -21.42
C ALA A 633 5.45 -29.73 -21.22
N ALA A 634 6.52 -29.41 -20.49
CA ALA A 634 7.58 -30.36 -20.17
C ALA A 634 7.04 -31.54 -19.33
N SER A 635 6.26 -31.26 -18.27
CA SER A 635 5.61 -32.28 -17.45
C SER A 635 4.71 -33.18 -18.30
N ASN A 636 3.83 -32.56 -19.10
CA ASN A 636 2.90 -33.27 -19.99
C ASN A 636 3.62 -34.12 -21.04
N SER A 637 4.76 -33.69 -21.58
CA SER A 637 5.51 -34.48 -22.57
C SER A 637 5.99 -35.83 -22.04
N VAL A 638 6.08 -35.98 -20.72
CA VAL A 638 6.48 -37.22 -20.05
C VAL A 638 5.28 -38.00 -19.54
N SER A 639 4.33 -37.32 -18.88
CA SER A 639 3.24 -37.99 -18.17
C SER A 639 1.92 -38.05 -18.93
N GLN A 640 1.71 -37.25 -19.98
CA GLN A 640 0.43 -37.20 -20.68
C GLN A 640 0.22 -38.44 -21.57
N VAL A 641 -1.03 -38.87 -21.69
CA VAL A 641 -1.42 -39.97 -22.57
C VAL A 641 -1.32 -39.52 -24.04
N ASN A 642 -0.55 -40.25 -24.84
CA ASN A 642 -0.45 -40.04 -26.28
C ASN A 642 -1.34 -41.07 -27.01
N LEU A 643 -2.45 -40.60 -27.60
CA LEU A 643 -3.44 -41.48 -28.25
C LEU A 643 -2.87 -42.29 -29.40
N ASP A 644 -1.84 -41.80 -30.11
CA ASP A 644 -1.21 -42.54 -31.20
C ASP A 644 -0.36 -43.70 -30.66
N GLU A 645 0.36 -43.47 -29.56
CA GLU A 645 1.09 -44.54 -28.86
C GLU A 645 0.12 -45.57 -28.25
N GLU A 646 -0.95 -45.12 -27.59
CA GLU A 646 -1.98 -46.03 -27.07
C GLU A 646 -2.70 -46.79 -28.20
N ALA A 647 -2.90 -46.21 -29.38
CA ALA A 647 -3.47 -46.93 -30.52
C ALA A 647 -2.52 -48.03 -31.02
N GLY A 648 -1.22 -47.74 -31.13
CA GLY A 648 -0.20 -48.72 -31.50
C GLY A 648 -0.08 -49.86 -30.48
N ASP A 649 -0.05 -49.53 -29.19
CA ASP A 649 -0.01 -50.50 -28.09
C ASP A 649 -1.31 -51.33 -28.03
N MET A 650 -2.47 -50.77 -28.37
CA MET A 650 -3.72 -51.50 -28.47
C MET A 650 -3.63 -52.63 -29.50
N ILE A 651 -3.15 -52.33 -30.71
CA ILE A 651 -2.98 -53.33 -31.78
C ILE A 651 -2.01 -54.42 -31.32
N LYS A 652 -0.89 -54.04 -30.71
CA LYS A 652 0.11 -54.97 -30.18
C LYS A 652 -0.50 -55.91 -29.14
N PHE A 653 -1.24 -55.40 -28.15
CA PHE A 653 -1.85 -56.23 -27.12
C PHE A 653 -3.01 -57.08 -27.65
N GLN A 654 -3.77 -56.61 -28.64
CA GLN A 654 -4.78 -57.43 -29.33
C GLN A 654 -4.14 -58.60 -30.10
N GLN A 655 -2.99 -58.38 -30.75
CA GLN A 655 -2.23 -59.45 -31.40
C GLN A 655 -1.72 -60.48 -30.39
N TYR A 656 -1.19 -60.02 -29.24
CA TYR A 656 -0.74 -60.92 -28.17
C TYR A 656 -1.91 -61.74 -27.60
N TYR A 657 -3.05 -61.11 -27.34
CA TYR A 657 -4.25 -61.79 -26.88
C TYR A 657 -4.71 -62.88 -27.89
N THR A 658 -4.71 -62.55 -29.18
CA THR A 658 -5.10 -63.48 -30.26
C THR A 658 -4.13 -64.65 -30.37
N ALA A 659 -2.82 -64.38 -30.32
CA ALA A 659 -1.78 -65.40 -30.36
C ALA A 659 -1.86 -66.35 -29.15
N SER A 660 -2.01 -65.82 -27.94
CA SER A 660 -2.21 -66.63 -26.72
C SER A 660 -3.48 -67.47 -26.78
N SER A 661 -4.56 -66.94 -27.35
CA SER A 661 -5.82 -67.69 -27.56
C SER A 661 -5.64 -68.87 -28.52
N GLN A 662 -4.85 -68.72 -29.58
CA GLN A 662 -4.53 -69.80 -30.51
C GLN A 662 -3.68 -70.90 -29.84
N ILE A 663 -2.73 -70.53 -28.96
CA ILE A 663 -1.93 -71.50 -28.18
C ILE A 663 -2.84 -72.34 -27.28
N ILE A 664 -3.84 -71.71 -26.63
CA ILE A 664 -4.82 -72.42 -25.80
C ILE A 664 -5.64 -73.41 -26.63
N LYS A 665 -6.12 -73.00 -27.82
CA LYS A 665 -6.87 -73.87 -28.73
C LYS A 665 -6.05 -75.09 -29.17
N ALA A 666 -4.81 -74.87 -29.63
CA ALA A 666 -3.91 -75.95 -30.02
C ALA A 666 -3.60 -76.91 -28.87
N ALA A 667 -3.44 -76.39 -27.64
CA ALA A 667 -3.25 -77.21 -26.45
C ALA A 667 -4.51 -78.03 -26.07
N GLN A 668 -5.71 -77.48 -26.28
CA GLN A 668 -6.97 -78.22 -26.09
C GLN A 668 -7.16 -79.32 -27.14
N GLU A 669 -6.92 -79.02 -28.42
CA GLU A 669 -7.03 -80.00 -29.52
C GLU A 669 -6.06 -81.17 -29.36
N THR A 670 -4.81 -80.89 -29.00
CA THR A 670 -3.80 -81.94 -28.71
C THR A 670 -4.18 -82.78 -27.50
N PHE A 671 -4.73 -82.17 -26.44
CA PHE A 671 -5.21 -82.89 -25.27
C PHE A 671 -6.42 -83.77 -25.59
N SER A 672 -7.39 -83.26 -26.36
CA SER A 672 -8.54 -84.03 -26.83
C SER A 672 -8.14 -85.18 -27.75
N THR A 673 -7.15 -84.98 -28.62
CA THR A 673 -6.64 -86.03 -29.51
C THR A 673 -5.93 -87.13 -28.71
N LEU A 674 -5.13 -86.76 -27.69
CA LEU A 674 -4.49 -87.71 -26.78
C LEU A 674 -5.50 -88.51 -25.96
N ILE A 675 -6.57 -87.87 -25.47
CA ILE A 675 -7.65 -88.55 -24.74
C ILE A 675 -8.43 -89.50 -25.66
N ASN A 676 -8.71 -89.10 -26.90
CA ASN A 676 -9.43 -89.95 -27.85
C ASN A 676 -8.56 -91.09 -28.42
N ALA A 677 -7.23 -91.02 -28.24
CA ALA A 677 -6.27 -92.04 -28.66
C ALA A 677 -5.89 -93.04 -27.55
N LEU A 678 -6.32 -92.78 -26.31
CA LEU A 678 -6.29 -93.68 -25.15
C LEU A 678 -7.61 -94.42 -25.04
#